data_AF-A0AAW4L1A0-F1
#
_entry.id   AF-A0AAW4L1A0-F1
#
_cell.length_a   1.000
_cell.length_b   1.000
_cell.length_c   1.000
_cell.angle_alpha   90.00
_cell.angle_beta   90.00
_cell.angle_gamma   90.00
#
_symmetry.space_group_name_H-M   'P 1'
#
loop_
_entity.id
_entity.type
_entity.pdbx_description
1 polymer ?
#
loop_
_entity_poly.entity_id
_entity_poly.type
_entity_poly.pdbx_seq_one_letter_code
_entity_poly.pdbx_strand_id
1 'polypeptide(L)'
;MSPENKLTEYFSYEIQVNRASWHALGLAEVTQGIRSQQLPVVMFFRELAARISARPGRKGEPVQAGALNLYALLNRVYRIICDRYFFEQEPGLLSILLEKSGFPLDSPEFTSLAVRFGEIFPPEAVLADSYLDFATWLNASEGRDQRNYQLFREMLLIRVAAENRAIDSFREILDDSELVATSHYLQACSGIERELIKAPPVAPFDLPLAELLRLPLKAAPNSLYDQLAFIRREWQAVLPKDLLVEIQTVFAIVEQESRVFAPRGEPGGIDVLEFGPGSGVNDYYPEPERFSADTDWMPNVVLLAKMVYVWLGQLSSEYGEEIRTLDRIPDAELDRLARWGVTGLWLIGIWERSPASQRIKQLCGNPEAISSAYSLFDYTIAHDLGGEPALWNLKERALQRGIRLASDMVPNHTGIYSKWILEHPDWFVQLDYPPYPGYSFTGPDLSSSPEISLHIEDGYWERRDAAVVFKYYDHRDGRTRYIYHGNDGTSTPWNDTAQLNYLNPEVREAAAGTILHVARMFPIIRFDAAMTLSKKHYQRLWFPQPGHGGVASRAEHGMTREQFDNAMPEEFWRQVVDRVAVEAADTLLLAEAFWLMEGYFVRTLGMHRVYNSAFMNMLKMEENAKYRQTVKNVLEFNPQVLQRFVNFMNNPDEKTAVEQFGKENKYFGACVLLVTMPGLPMLGHGQVEGFHEKYGMEYKRAYWDEPVDEHLVREHERRIFPLMRRRWLFSGADNFTFYDFWVGGSVNEDVYAYSNRVGEHRAIIVFHNRFASTAGWLRSSTAFAVRTGNGEEMVLRQTLLGEALGFKGDGRHYYIFRDYASGLEYIRNGRELFNEGLFVEMEAYEYHAFMDFREVWDDEYGTWGTLCHQLQGRPVESIDEEVKLVRFGPLLDSLEDILDRHAGLLTGDFGELDAKSLKKIRDAFQDDLHRFIGELAGLALLTGAPEPIVTAVAKELLYLESLAEGKSATHPVSGYTAQLLAFAWLCLHRIGELEEGDEPPAVTTELVERFGLVRPIRDELYAEGGGVDDPLATLDVVSIIRLFKAMLHWQELLALPVKEQEEWLEDLLLDRNVAAFIGRHSSGPHEWFVKERWELLVAWLELATLVNEAGLARSGKVSAAREKAVAKGAAALVKRAETAGYRVDLFLKP
;
A
#
# COMPACT_ATOMS: atom_id res chain seq x y z
N MET A 1 -40.71 32.82 46.53
CA MET A 1 -40.61 31.39 46.92
C MET A 1 -39.16 30.96 46.74
N SER A 2 -38.63 30.10 47.62
CA SER A 2 -37.26 29.60 47.53
C SER A 2 -37.05 28.74 46.26
N PRO A 3 -35.81 28.59 45.77
CA PRO A 3 -35.48 27.78 44.59
C PRO A 3 -35.74 26.26 44.74
N GLU A 4 -36.29 25.81 45.86
CA GLU A 4 -36.59 24.40 46.15
C GLU A 4 -38.00 23.96 45.72
N ASN A 5 -38.87 24.88 45.28
CA ASN A 5 -40.12 24.50 44.59
C ASN A 5 -39.83 24.32 43.09
N LYS A 6 -39.34 23.14 42.69
CA LYS A 6 -39.40 22.73 41.27
C LYS A 6 -40.85 22.85 40.83
N LEU A 7 -41.13 23.76 39.89
CA LEU A 7 -42.41 23.79 39.18
C LEU A 7 -42.62 22.39 38.60
N THR A 8 -43.66 21.67 39.05
CA THR A 8 -44.07 20.41 38.41
C THR A 8 -44.30 20.67 36.93
N GLU A 9 -43.59 19.94 36.05
CA GLU A 9 -43.71 20.09 34.60
C GLU A 9 -45.16 19.85 34.16
N TYR A 10 -45.70 20.75 33.33
CA TYR A 10 -47.07 20.62 32.81
C TYR A 10 -47.13 19.50 31.77
N PHE A 11 -46.21 19.49 30.81
CA PHE A 11 -46.11 18.43 29.80
C PHE A 11 -44.92 17.52 30.06
N SER A 12 -45.10 16.21 29.92
CA SER A 12 -44.01 15.23 29.98
C SER A 12 -43.02 15.46 28.83
N TYR A 13 -41.72 15.31 29.12
CA TYR A 13 -40.65 15.41 28.13
C TYR A 13 -40.67 16.74 27.33
N GLU A 14 -41.21 17.80 27.94
CA GLU A 14 -41.22 19.17 27.42
C GLU A 14 -41.94 19.38 26.07
N ILE A 15 -42.69 18.37 25.58
CA ILE A 15 -43.42 18.41 24.30
C ILE A 15 -44.94 18.43 24.49
N GLN A 16 -45.62 19.35 23.80
CA GLN A 16 -47.02 19.69 24.05
C GLN A 16 -48.02 18.77 23.30
N VAL A 17 -47.95 17.46 23.48
CA VAL A 17 -48.80 16.50 22.74
C VAL A 17 -50.28 16.61 23.14
N ASN A 18 -51.19 16.80 22.19
CA ASN A 18 -52.63 16.83 22.45
C ASN A 18 -53.18 15.48 22.93
N ARG A 19 -54.25 15.49 23.75
CA ARG A 19 -54.86 14.30 24.38
C ARG A 19 -55.25 13.24 23.35
N ALA A 20 -55.84 13.66 22.23
CA ALA A 20 -56.26 12.76 21.16
C ALA A 20 -55.06 11.97 20.61
N SER A 21 -53.93 12.64 20.34
CA SER A 21 -52.71 12.00 19.87
C SER A 21 -52.03 11.18 20.96
N TRP A 22 -52.03 11.66 22.21
CA TRP A 22 -51.48 10.91 23.34
C TRP A 22 -52.11 9.53 23.48
N HIS A 23 -53.44 9.45 23.41
CA HIS A 23 -54.15 8.17 23.45
C HIS A 23 -54.00 7.37 22.15
N ALA A 24 -54.14 7.99 20.98
CA ALA A 24 -54.05 7.30 19.70
C ALA A 24 -52.66 6.69 19.43
N LEU A 25 -51.60 7.28 20.00
CA LEU A 25 -50.23 6.78 19.93
C LEU A 25 -49.85 5.92 21.14
N GLY A 26 -50.76 5.69 22.10
CA GLY A 26 -50.49 4.86 23.29
C GLY A 26 -49.32 5.34 24.14
N LEU A 27 -49.12 6.67 24.28
CA LEU A 27 -47.91 7.22 24.91
C LEU A 27 -47.84 6.96 26.42
N ALA A 28 -48.96 6.69 27.09
CA ALA A 28 -48.96 6.32 28.51
C ALA A 28 -48.12 5.06 28.79
N GLU A 29 -48.19 4.06 27.92
CA GLU A 29 -47.39 2.82 28.04
C GLU A 29 -45.91 3.11 27.76
N VAL A 30 -45.62 3.99 26.80
CA VAL A 30 -44.26 4.39 26.43
C VAL A 30 -43.57 5.10 27.61
N THR A 31 -44.23 6.10 28.19
CA THR A 31 -43.66 6.86 29.31
C THR A 31 -43.48 5.99 30.55
N GLN A 32 -44.42 5.07 30.83
CA GLN A 32 -44.28 4.09 31.90
C GLN A 32 -43.12 3.13 31.65
N GLY A 33 -42.96 2.63 30.42
CA GLY A 33 -41.85 1.76 30.01
C GLY A 33 -40.50 2.43 30.20
N ILE A 34 -40.34 3.66 29.69
CA ILE A 34 -39.12 4.45 29.81
C ILE A 34 -38.75 4.72 31.27
N ARG A 35 -39.73 5.08 32.11
CA ARG A 35 -39.49 5.34 33.54
C ARG A 35 -39.14 4.08 34.32
N SER A 36 -39.87 2.98 34.08
CA SER A 36 -39.65 1.71 34.79
C SER A 36 -38.31 1.07 34.45
N GLN A 37 -37.86 1.19 33.20
CA GLN A 37 -36.58 0.66 32.72
C GLN A 37 -35.44 1.68 32.79
N GLN A 38 -35.71 2.91 33.26
CA GLN A 38 -34.73 4.01 33.33
C GLN A 38 -34.05 4.30 31.97
N LEU A 39 -34.81 4.23 30.88
CA LEU A 39 -34.28 4.47 29.54
C LEU A 39 -33.95 5.96 29.32
N PRO A 40 -32.97 6.29 28.47
CA PRO A 40 -32.68 7.67 28.09
C PRO A 40 -33.88 8.37 27.48
N VAL A 41 -33.99 9.68 27.71
CA VAL A 41 -35.08 10.52 27.17
C VAL A 41 -35.20 10.43 25.65
N VAL A 42 -34.10 10.25 24.91
CA VAL A 42 -34.12 10.09 23.44
C VAL A 42 -34.98 8.90 22.98
N MET A 43 -35.13 7.86 23.81
CA MET A 43 -36.01 6.72 23.50
C MET A 43 -37.48 7.13 23.40
N PHE A 44 -37.91 8.13 24.20
CA PHE A 44 -39.26 8.67 24.09
C PHE A 44 -39.47 9.31 22.71
N PHE A 45 -38.51 10.12 22.25
CA PHE A 45 -38.61 10.78 20.95
C PHE A 45 -38.51 9.80 19.79
N ARG A 46 -37.68 8.74 19.90
CA ARG A 46 -37.61 7.66 18.90
C ARG A 46 -38.92 6.90 18.80
N GLU A 47 -39.53 6.55 19.92
CA GLU A 47 -40.81 5.84 19.95
C GLU A 47 -41.95 6.74 19.43
N LEU A 48 -41.96 8.01 19.83
CA LEU A 48 -42.92 8.99 19.35
C LEU A 48 -42.80 9.17 17.83
N ALA A 49 -41.59 9.36 17.30
CA ALA A 49 -41.32 9.47 15.88
C ALA A 49 -41.77 8.23 15.10
N ALA A 50 -41.45 7.03 15.60
CA ALA A 50 -41.82 5.76 14.98
C ALA A 50 -43.35 5.59 14.93
N ARG A 51 -44.06 5.83 16.04
CA ARG A 51 -45.51 5.70 16.11
C ARG A 51 -46.25 6.74 15.27
N ILE A 52 -45.76 7.98 15.21
CA ILE A 52 -46.28 9.01 14.31
C ILE A 52 -46.12 8.58 12.85
N SER A 53 -44.92 8.10 12.49
CA SER A 53 -44.60 7.69 11.12
C SER A 53 -45.38 6.44 10.68
N ALA A 54 -45.71 5.55 11.62
CA ALA A 54 -46.48 4.33 11.37
C ALA A 54 -48.01 4.54 11.29
N ARG A 55 -48.52 5.77 11.48
CA ARG A 55 -49.97 6.03 11.45
C ARG A 55 -50.60 5.71 10.09
N PRO A 56 -51.68 4.91 10.05
CA PRO A 56 -52.36 4.60 8.80
C PRO A 56 -52.87 5.85 8.07
N GLY A 57 -52.53 6.00 6.79
CA GLY A 57 -53.01 7.09 5.94
C GLY A 57 -52.17 8.37 5.94
N ARG A 58 -51.08 8.43 6.72
CA ARG A 58 -50.12 9.54 6.70
C ARG A 58 -49.37 9.57 5.36
N LYS A 59 -49.29 10.75 4.74
CA LYS A 59 -48.54 11.01 3.50
C LYS A 59 -47.43 12.03 3.79
N GLY A 60 -46.17 11.64 3.62
CA GLY A 60 -45.03 12.52 3.87
C GLY A 60 -43.78 11.74 4.30
N GLU A 61 -42.67 12.46 4.50
CA GLU A 61 -41.44 11.88 5.03
C GLU A 61 -41.63 11.41 6.50
N PRO A 62 -40.91 10.35 6.93
CA PRO A 62 -40.90 9.91 8.31
C PRO A 62 -40.48 11.05 9.26
N VAL A 63 -41.10 11.13 10.43
CA VAL A 63 -40.68 12.08 11.46
C VAL A 63 -39.36 11.60 12.04
N GLN A 64 -38.39 12.50 12.16
CA GLN A 64 -37.12 12.22 12.80
C GLN A 64 -37.20 12.48 14.30
N ALA A 65 -36.65 11.58 15.11
CA ALA A 65 -36.61 11.71 16.56
C ALA A 65 -35.81 12.96 16.99
N GLY A 66 -34.72 13.25 16.28
CA GLY A 66 -33.95 14.47 16.46
C GLY A 66 -34.79 15.75 16.34
N ALA A 67 -35.73 15.83 15.39
CA ALA A 67 -36.60 17.00 15.22
C ALA A 67 -37.56 17.21 16.41
N LEU A 68 -38.15 16.13 16.94
CA LEU A 68 -38.99 16.17 18.13
C LEU A 68 -38.20 16.62 19.38
N ASN A 69 -36.97 16.12 19.51
CA ASN A 69 -36.08 16.46 20.61
C ASN A 69 -35.63 17.94 20.55
N LEU A 70 -35.28 18.44 19.36
CA LEU A 70 -35.00 19.87 19.14
C LEU A 70 -36.19 20.75 19.55
N TYR A 71 -37.41 20.36 19.19
CA TYR A 71 -38.61 21.11 19.57
C TYR A 71 -38.87 21.09 21.09
N ALA A 72 -38.65 19.95 21.76
CA ALA A 72 -38.76 19.85 23.21
C ALA A 72 -37.77 20.79 23.91
N LEU A 73 -36.52 20.85 23.45
CA LEU A 73 -35.52 21.79 23.97
C LEU A 73 -35.87 23.25 23.69
N LEU A 74 -36.42 23.55 22.51
CA LEU A 74 -36.91 24.89 22.18
C LEU A 74 -38.00 25.35 23.16
N ASN A 75 -38.96 24.48 23.47
CA ASN A 75 -39.99 24.78 24.47
C ASN A 75 -39.40 24.99 25.86
N ARG A 76 -38.44 24.16 26.28
CA ARG A 76 -37.77 24.31 27.57
C ARG A 76 -37.04 25.65 27.67
N VAL A 77 -36.35 26.07 26.61
CA VAL A 77 -35.76 27.41 26.51
C VAL A 77 -36.83 28.49 26.68
N TYR A 78 -37.94 28.41 25.96
CA TYR A 78 -39.01 29.40 26.06
C TYR A 78 -39.64 29.44 27.45
N ARG A 79 -39.83 28.28 28.10
CA ARG A 79 -40.31 28.21 29.49
C ARG A 79 -39.35 28.92 30.44
N ILE A 80 -38.04 28.72 30.32
CA ILE A 80 -37.03 29.41 31.14
C ILE A 80 -37.10 30.93 30.94
N ILE A 81 -37.23 31.40 29.69
CA ILE A 81 -37.34 32.84 29.39
C ILE A 81 -38.62 33.43 30.00
N CYS A 82 -39.76 32.76 29.85
CA CYS A 82 -41.02 33.18 30.46
C CYS A 82 -40.96 33.17 31.99
N ASP A 83 -40.43 32.11 32.59
CA ASP A 83 -40.33 31.96 34.05
C ASP A 83 -39.44 33.05 34.62
N ARG A 84 -38.27 33.30 34.02
CA ARG A 84 -37.37 34.38 34.41
C ARG A 84 -38.03 35.75 34.29
N TYR A 85 -38.76 36.00 33.21
CA TYR A 85 -39.43 37.28 33.03
C TYR A 85 -40.54 37.51 34.07
N PHE A 86 -41.43 36.54 34.28
CA PHE A 86 -42.60 36.71 35.15
C PHE A 86 -42.34 36.48 36.64
N PHE A 87 -41.32 35.69 37.01
CA PHE A 87 -41.00 35.43 38.42
C PHE A 87 -39.79 36.19 38.94
N GLU A 88 -38.80 36.48 38.10
CA GLU A 88 -37.58 37.17 38.54
C GLU A 88 -37.59 38.66 38.18
N GLN A 89 -37.95 39.01 36.93
CA GLN A 89 -37.86 40.39 36.45
C GLN A 89 -39.09 41.22 36.79
N GLU A 90 -40.29 40.73 36.49
CA GLU A 90 -41.56 41.47 36.63
C GLU A 90 -42.62 40.65 37.44
N PRO A 91 -42.40 40.41 38.75
CA PRO A 91 -43.33 39.67 39.58
C PRO A 91 -44.72 40.33 39.63
N GLY A 92 -45.77 39.57 39.29
CA GLY A 92 -47.16 40.05 39.33
C GLY A 92 -47.63 40.78 38.05
N LEU A 93 -46.77 40.95 37.05
CA LEU A 93 -47.17 41.50 35.75
C LEU A 93 -48.23 40.62 35.07
N LEU A 94 -48.18 39.30 35.26
CA LEU A 94 -49.13 38.38 34.63
C LEU A 94 -50.58 38.69 34.98
N SER A 95 -50.90 38.91 36.26
CA SER A 95 -52.28 39.21 36.68
C SER A 95 -52.78 40.51 36.07
N ILE A 96 -51.92 41.53 35.98
CA ILE A 96 -52.21 42.82 35.34
C ILE A 96 -52.47 42.64 33.84
N LEU A 97 -51.67 41.82 33.15
CA LEU A 97 -51.84 41.54 31.72
C LEU A 97 -53.17 40.80 31.47
N LEU A 98 -53.49 39.80 32.30
CA LEU A 98 -54.73 39.04 32.20
C LEU A 98 -55.96 39.93 32.41
N GLU A 99 -55.94 40.81 33.43
CA GLU A 99 -56.99 41.81 33.65
C GLU A 99 -57.18 42.73 32.43
N LYS A 100 -56.09 43.28 31.88
CA LYS A 100 -56.14 44.20 30.73
C LYS A 100 -56.50 43.51 29.41
N SER A 101 -56.20 42.23 29.28
CA SER A 101 -56.52 41.42 28.09
C SER A 101 -58.01 41.03 27.99
N GLY A 102 -58.78 41.25 29.06
CA GLY A 102 -60.20 40.88 29.15
C GLY A 102 -60.44 39.46 29.66
N PHE A 103 -59.42 38.80 30.21
CA PHE A 103 -59.50 37.45 30.77
C PHE A 103 -58.89 37.38 32.18
N PRO A 104 -59.46 38.06 33.19
CA PRO A 104 -58.96 37.99 34.56
C PRO A 104 -59.04 36.56 35.12
N LEU A 105 -58.11 36.19 36.00
CA LEU A 105 -57.95 34.81 36.50
C LEU A 105 -59.21 34.20 37.12
N ASP A 106 -60.04 35.01 37.78
CA ASP A 106 -61.29 34.56 38.42
C ASP A 106 -62.55 34.80 37.54
N SER A 107 -62.37 35.08 36.25
CA SER A 107 -63.50 35.28 35.34
C SER A 107 -64.09 33.94 34.85
N PRO A 108 -65.42 33.87 34.62
CA PRO A 108 -66.05 32.71 33.98
C PRO A 108 -65.45 32.38 32.61
N GLU A 109 -65.05 33.41 31.85
CA GLU A 109 -64.45 33.30 30.52
C GLU A 109 -63.07 32.64 30.58
N PHE A 110 -62.21 33.06 31.53
CA PHE A 110 -60.89 32.42 31.74
C PHE A 110 -61.04 30.98 32.23
N THR A 111 -61.95 30.73 33.17
CA THR A 111 -62.19 29.37 33.70
C THR A 111 -62.64 28.41 32.60
N SER A 112 -63.57 28.84 31.73
CA SER A 112 -64.03 28.07 30.59
C SER A 112 -62.91 27.78 29.59
N LEU A 113 -62.08 28.79 29.28
CA LEU A 113 -60.90 28.64 28.43
C LEU A 113 -59.88 27.66 29.02
N ALA A 114 -59.56 27.80 30.32
CA ALA A 114 -58.63 26.94 31.01
C ALA A 114 -59.08 25.48 31.00
N VAL A 115 -60.36 25.21 31.29
CA VAL A 115 -60.94 23.87 31.22
C VAL A 115 -60.84 23.31 29.80
N ARG A 116 -61.23 24.09 28.79
CA ARG A 116 -61.18 23.62 27.40
C ARG A 116 -59.75 23.37 26.91
N PHE A 117 -58.80 24.20 27.33
CA PHE A 117 -57.38 23.97 27.07
C PHE A 117 -56.90 22.67 27.73
N GLY A 118 -57.23 22.43 29.00
CA GLY A 118 -56.85 21.21 29.72
C GLY A 118 -57.53 19.92 29.23
N GLU A 119 -58.68 20.04 28.55
CA GLU A 119 -59.28 18.90 27.84
C GLU A 119 -58.45 18.51 26.62
N ILE A 120 -57.97 19.47 25.83
CA ILE A 120 -57.23 19.21 24.59
C ILE A 120 -55.73 18.96 24.88
N PHE A 121 -55.13 19.75 25.77
CA PHE A 121 -53.74 19.71 26.20
C PHE A 121 -53.66 19.53 27.73
N PRO A 122 -54.03 18.35 28.26
CA PRO A 122 -53.96 18.07 29.68
C PRO A 122 -52.53 18.06 30.22
N PRO A 123 -52.34 18.40 31.50
CA PRO A 123 -51.07 18.20 32.17
C PRO A 123 -50.81 16.71 32.41
N GLU A 124 -49.55 16.34 32.61
CA GLU A 124 -49.13 14.96 32.87
C GLU A 124 -49.92 14.32 34.02
N ALA A 125 -50.15 15.06 35.12
CA ALA A 125 -50.89 14.54 36.28
C ALA A 125 -52.29 14.04 35.92
N VAL A 126 -52.96 14.69 34.95
CA VAL A 126 -54.30 14.32 34.47
C VAL A 126 -54.22 13.18 33.43
N LEU A 127 -53.13 13.09 32.68
CA LEU A 127 -52.89 11.96 31.77
C LEU A 127 -52.50 10.67 32.51
N ALA A 128 -51.83 10.79 33.65
CA ALA A 128 -51.34 9.68 34.45
C ALA A 128 -52.39 9.10 35.40
N ASP A 129 -53.37 9.90 35.85
CA ASP A 129 -54.46 9.47 36.73
C ASP A 129 -55.82 9.53 36.02
N SER A 130 -56.36 8.37 35.68
CA SER A 130 -57.67 8.25 35.04
C SER A 130 -58.85 8.75 35.88
N TYR A 131 -58.66 8.95 37.19
CA TYR A 131 -59.68 9.42 38.12
C TYR A 131 -59.59 10.92 38.41
N LEU A 132 -58.52 11.59 37.98
CA LEU A 132 -58.33 13.03 38.16
C LEU A 132 -58.80 13.77 36.92
N ASP A 133 -59.99 14.37 36.98
CA ASP A 133 -60.42 15.28 35.92
C ASP A 133 -59.68 16.63 35.99
N PHE A 134 -59.59 17.31 34.85
CA PHE A 134 -58.83 18.56 34.73
C PHE A 134 -59.42 19.68 35.59
N ALA A 135 -60.74 19.75 35.75
CA ALA A 135 -61.40 20.78 36.55
C ALA A 135 -61.06 20.64 38.04
N THR A 136 -60.94 19.41 38.52
CA THR A 136 -60.52 19.07 39.88
C THR A 136 -59.04 19.39 40.09
N TRP A 137 -58.19 19.05 39.11
CA TRP A 137 -56.76 19.41 39.14
C TRP A 137 -56.57 20.93 39.19
N LEU A 138 -57.28 21.69 38.36
CA LEU A 138 -57.17 23.15 38.31
C LEU A 138 -57.60 23.81 39.63
N ASN A 139 -58.72 23.37 40.21
CA ASN A 139 -59.35 23.98 41.39
C ASN A 139 -58.81 23.49 42.75
N ALA A 140 -57.82 22.59 42.78
CA ALA A 140 -57.20 22.19 44.04
C ALA A 140 -56.62 23.43 44.78
N SER A 141 -56.79 23.47 46.10
CA SER A 141 -56.48 24.67 46.91
C SER A 141 -54.98 24.96 47.01
N GLU A 142 -54.14 23.92 46.98
CA GLU A 142 -52.67 24.06 46.98
C GLU A 142 -52.15 24.25 45.56
N GLY A 143 -51.40 25.34 45.31
CA GLY A 143 -50.74 25.59 44.02
C GLY A 143 -51.64 26.15 42.90
N ARG A 144 -52.84 26.66 43.20
CA ARG A 144 -53.79 27.22 42.21
C ARG A 144 -53.16 28.32 41.34
N ASP A 145 -52.48 29.30 41.95
CA ASP A 145 -51.84 30.40 41.22
C ASP A 145 -50.73 29.91 40.28
N GLN A 146 -50.00 28.89 40.71
CA GLN A 146 -48.93 28.27 39.94
C GLN A 146 -49.47 27.50 38.73
N ARG A 147 -50.57 26.76 38.88
CA ARG A 147 -51.25 26.08 37.77
C ARG A 147 -51.83 27.06 36.77
N ASN A 148 -52.44 28.14 37.24
CA ASN A 148 -52.95 29.22 36.39
C ASN A 148 -51.83 29.88 35.57
N TYR A 149 -50.68 30.13 36.19
CA TYR A 149 -49.48 30.61 35.50
C TYR A 149 -49.02 29.63 34.41
N GLN A 150 -48.92 28.34 34.76
CA GLN A 150 -48.50 27.30 33.81
C GLN A 150 -49.42 27.24 32.60
N LEU A 151 -50.75 27.26 32.83
CA LEU A 151 -51.74 27.27 31.76
C LEU A 151 -51.57 28.45 30.82
N PHE A 152 -51.41 29.65 31.37
CA PHE A 152 -51.16 30.85 30.57
C PHE A 152 -49.89 30.71 29.72
N ARG A 153 -48.79 30.28 30.36
CA ARG A 153 -47.51 30.12 29.69
C ARG A 153 -47.64 29.13 28.54
N GLU A 154 -48.23 27.97 28.79
CA GLU A 154 -48.40 26.94 27.77
C GLU A 154 -49.36 27.37 26.64
N MET A 155 -50.44 28.13 26.92
CA MET A 155 -51.29 28.73 25.89
C MET A 155 -50.50 29.67 24.97
N LEU A 156 -49.64 30.52 25.54
CA LEU A 156 -48.77 31.41 24.75
C LEU A 156 -47.77 30.61 23.91
N LEU A 157 -47.15 29.56 24.46
CA LEU A 157 -46.18 28.75 23.74
C LEU A 157 -46.81 27.91 22.62
N ILE A 158 -48.01 27.35 22.82
CA ILE A 158 -48.76 26.68 21.73
C ILE A 158 -49.07 27.69 20.63
N ARG A 159 -49.42 28.94 20.98
CA ARG A 159 -49.66 29.99 19.98
C ARG A 159 -48.42 30.30 19.14
N VAL A 160 -47.25 30.38 19.78
CA VAL A 160 -45.97 30.55 19.07
C VAL A 160 -45.64 29.33 18.22
N ALA A 161 -45.88 28.11 18.73
CA ALA A 161 -45.66 26.87 17.99
C ALA A 161 -46.57 26.75 16.75
N ALA A 162 -47.82 27.19 16.85
CA ALA A 162 -48.77 27.22 15.73
C ALA A 162 -48.23 28.06 14.55
N GLU A 163 -47.42 29.09 14.80
CA GLU A 163 -46.79 29.94 13.79
C GLU A 163 -45.46 29.39 13.24
N ASN A 164 -44.86 28.39 13.91
CA ASN A 164 -43.55 27.87 13.55
C ASN A 164 -43.65 26.84 12.40
N ARG A 165 -43.13 27.15 11.21
CA ARG A 165 -43.17 26.22 10.07
C ARG A 165 -42.20 25.04 10.22
N ALA A 166 -41.19 25.17 11.07
CA ALA A 166 -40.20 24.12 11.28
C ALA A 166 -40.75 22.84 11.96
N ILE A 167 -41.99 22.88 12.47
CA ILE A 167 -42.67 21.74 13.08
C ILE A 167 -43.71 21.08 12.15
N ASP A 168 -43.82 21.51 10.89
CA ASP A 168 -44.87 21.03 9.95
C ASP A 168 -44.90 19.50 9.79
N SER A 169 -43.75 18.84 9.87
CA SER A 169 -43.64 17.38 9.77
C SER A 169 -44.33 16.65 10.93
N PHE A 170 -44.53 17.25 12.09
CA PHE A 170 -45.21 16.63 13.23
C PHE A 170 -46.30 17.52 13.86
N ARG A 171 -46.76 18.55 13.13
CA ARG A 171 -47.78 19.49 13.61
C ARG A 171 -49.07 18.82 14.11
N GLU A 172 -49.43 17.66 13.57
CA GLU A 172 -50.63 16.90 13.96
C GLU A 172 -50.72 16.56 15.46
N ILE A 173 -49.59 16.39 16.16
CA ILE A 173 -49.58 16.12 17.60
C ILE A 173 -49.73 17.39 18.45
N LEU A 174 -49.63 18.57 17.82
CA LEU A 174 -49.61 19.90 18.42
C LEU A 174 -50.75 20.79 17.86
N ASP A 175 -51.70 20.22 17.11
CA ASP A 175 -52.73 20.97 16.39
C ASP A 175 -53.68 21.70 17.37
N ASP A 176 -53.73 23.03 17.25
CA ASP A 176 -54.57 23.92 18.05
C ASP A 176 -55.89 24.30 17.35
N SER A 177 -56.18 23.74 16.16
CA SER A 177 -57.37 24.07 15.38
C SER A 177 -58.68 23.84 16.15
N GLU A 178 -58.79 22.74 16.90
CA GLU A 178 -59.96 22.46 17.74
C GLU A 178 -60.10 23.49 18.87
N LEU A 179 -58.99 23.89 19.48
CA LEU A 179 -58.96 24.89 20.55
C LEU A 179 -59.40 26.26 20.02
N VAL A 180 -58.94 26.64 18.82
CA VAL A 180 -59.36 27.87 18.13
C VAL A 180 -60.85 27.84 17.77
N ALA A 181 -61.38 26.70 17.32
CA ALA A 181 -62.78 26.58 16.91
C ALA A 181 -63.77 26.52 18.08
N THR A 182 -63.34 26.05 19.25
CA THR A 182 -64.23 25.70 20.37
C THR A 182 -64.05 26.55 21.63
N SER A 183 -63.16 27.55 21.60
CA SER A 183 -62.90 28.41 22.77
C SER A 183 -62.53 29.86 22.38
N HIS A 184 -62.41 30.73 23.38
CA HIS A 184 -61.92 32.10 23.21
C HIS A 184 -60.37 32.20 23.18
N TYR A 185 -59.67 31.09 22.96
CA TYR A 185 -58.20 30.99 22.98
C TYR A 185 -57.50 32.04 22.12
N LEU A 186 -57.89 32.19 20.86
CA LEU A 186 -57.25 33.16 19.96
C LEU A 186 -57.45 34.61 20.45
N GLN A 187 -58.65 34.92 20.97
CA GLN A 187 -58.95 36.24 21.53
C GLN A 187 -58.12 36.51 22.79
N ALA A 188 -57.98 35.51 23.66
CA ALA A 188 -57.14 35.61 24.86
C ALA A 188 -55.66 35.83 24.50
N CYS A 189 -55.06 34.96 23.67
CA CYS A 189 -53.67 35.09 23.25
C CYS A 189 -53.39 36.42 22.55
N SER A 190 -54.24 36.85 21.60
CA SER A 190 -54.07 38.15 20.92
C SER A 190 -54.24 39.35 21.86
N GLY A 191 -55.11 39.24 22.87
CA GLY A 191 -55.26 40.27 23.91
C GLY A 191 -54.02 40.38 24.79
N ILE A 192 -53.50 39.24 25.22
CA ILE A 192 -52.28 39.11 26.02
C ILE A 192 -51.06 39.65 25.25
N GLU A 193 -50.89 39.24 23.99
CA GLU A 193 -49.76 39.68 23.15
C GLU A 193 -49.75 41.20 22.95
N ARG A 194 -50.92 41.81 22.77
CA ARG A 194 -51.06 43.26 22.62
C ARG A 194 -50.60 44.02 23.86
N GLU A 195 -50.85 43.47 25.04
CA GLU A 195 -50.40 44.06 26.30
C GLU A 195 -48.93 43.73 26.59
N LEU A 196 -48.44 42.55 26.21
CA LEU A 196 -47.03 42.17 26.30
C LEU A 196 -46.11 43.06 25.46
N ILE A 197 -46.55 43.53 24.29
CA ILE A 197 -45.80 44.49 23.46
C ILE A 197 -45.58 45.83 24.19
N LYS A 198 -46.49 46.19 25.11
CA LYS A 198 -46.42 47.43 25.90
C LYS A 198 -45.70 47.25 27.24
N ALA A 199 -45.39 46.01 27.62
CA ALA A 199 -44.74 45.68 28.87
C ALA A 199 -43.23 46.03 28.85
N PRO A 200 -42.57 46.12 30.02
CA PRO A 200 -41.11 46.31 30.07
C PRO A 200 -40.36 45.25 29.24
N PRO A 201 -39.30 45.62 28.50
CA PRO A 201 -38.55 44.66 27.71
C PRO A 201 -37.87 43.59 28.58
N VAL A 202 -37.64 42.41 28.01
CA VAL A 202 -36.95 41.31 28.68
C VAL A 202 -35.46 41.62 28.74
N ALA A 203 -34.89 41.75 29.93
CA ALA A 203 -33.45 41.96 30.10
C ALA A 203 -32.68 40.64 29.90
N PRO A 204 -31.51 40.62 29.24
CA PRO A 204 -30.75 41.75 28.68
C PRO A 204 -31.04 42.03 27.19
N PHE A 205 -32.14 41.53 26.62
CA PHE A 205 -32.39 41.54 25.17
C PHE A 205 -33.02 42.83 24.64
N ASP A 206 -33.47 43.73 25.53
CA ASP A 206 -34.14 45.00 25.20
C ASP A 206 -35.34 44.86 24.24
N LEU A 207 -36.00 43.69 24.22
CA LEU A 207 -37.16 43.38 23.38
C LEU A 207 -38.38 42.95 24.23
N PRO A 208 -39.62 43.28 23.83
CA PRO A 208 -40.81 42.72 24.45
C PRO A 208 -40.85 41.20 24.35
N LEU A 209 -41.38 40.51 25.37
CA LEU A 209 -41.41 39.03 25.43
C LEU A 209 -42.07 38.40 24.19
N ALA A 210 -43.16 38.99 23.71
CA ALA A 210 -43.89 38.50 22.54
C ALA A 210 -43.06 38.55 21.23
N GLU A 211 -42.14 39.51 21.11
CA GLU A 211 -41.21 39.61 19.99
C GLU A 211 -40.00 38.69 20.18
N LEU A 212 -39.48 38.60 21.41
CA LEU A 212 -38.34 37.77 21.76
C LEU A 212 -38.60 36.29 21.46
N LEU A 213 -39.78 35.76 21.84
CA LEU A 213 -40.16 34.36 21.57
C LEU A 213 -40.21 34.03 20.07
N ARG A 214 -40.53 35.02 19.22
CA ARG A 214 -40.62 34.85 17.75
C ARG A 214 -39.32 35.14 17.03
N LEU A 215 -38.29 35.63 17.72
CA LEU A 215 -37.01 35.97 17.12
C LEU A 215 -36.33 34.76 16.46
N PRO A 216 -36.27 33.57 17.10
CA PRO A 216 -35.71 32.37 16.45
C PRO A 216 -36.50 31.96 15.20
N LEU A 217 -37.84 32.00 15.25
CA LEU A 217 -38.72 31.68 14.11
C LEU A 217 -38.47 32.63 12.93
N LYS A 218 -38.19 33.92 13.18
CA LYS A 218 -37.84 34.89 12.13
C LYS A 218 -36.45 34.65 11.55
N ALA A 219 -35.49 34.27 12.39
CA ALA A 219 -34.11 34.01 11.97
C ALA A 219 -33.99 32.74 11.11
N ALA A 220 -34.73 31.68 11.47
CA ALA A 220 -34.73 30.41 10.75
C ALA A 220 -36.14 29.79 10.67
N PRO A 221 -36.99 30.21 9.71
CA PRO A 221 -38.41 29.82 9.69
C PRO A 221 -38.69 28.34 9.50
N ASN A 222 -37.79 27.61 8.84
CA ASN A 222 -38.04 26.22 8.39
C ASN A 222 -37.11 25.19 9.06
N SER A 223 -36.33 25.56 10.08
CA SER A 223 -35.31 24.67 10.66
C SER A 223 -35.23 24.83 12.18
N LEU A 224 -35.63 23.79 12.93
CA LEU A 224 -35.49 23.76 14.39
C LEU A 224 -34.02 23.76 14.83
N TYR A 225 -33.15 23.13 14.04
CA TYR A 225 -31.71 23.10 14.28
C TYR A 225 -31.16 24.54 14.26
N ASP A 226 -31.47 25.30 13.21
CA ASP A 226 -30.98 26.68 13.07
C ASP A 226 -31.65 27.64 14.08
N GLN A 227 -32.90 27.39 14.47
CA GLN A 227 -33.56 28.14 15.55
C GLN A 227 -32.83 27.97 16.89
N LEU A 228 -32.48 26.74 17.26
CA LEU A 228 -31.72 26.48 18.48
C LEU A 228 -30.26 26.93 18.36
N ALA A 229 -29.66 26.88 17.16
CA ALA A 229 -28.31 27.38 16.95
C ALA A 229 -28.25 28.91 17.13
N PHE A 230 -29.28 29.61 16.64
CA PHE A 230 -29.49 31.04 16.90
C PHE A 230 -29.63 31.31 18.41
N ILE A 231 -30.50 30.59 19.11
CA ILE A 231 -30.69 30.71 20.56
C ILE A 231 -29.38 30.48 21.31
N ARG A 232 -28.63 29.43 20.97
CA ARG A 232 -27.36 29.11 21.62
C ARG A 232 -26.36 30.24 21.47
N ARG A 233 -26.33 30.91 20.31
CA ARG A 233 -25.42 32.03 20.03
C ARG A 233 -25.86 33.32 20.73
N GLU A 234 -27.12 33.70 20.60
CA GLU A 234 -27.62 35.00 21.06
C GLU A 234 -28.04 35.00 22.53
N TRP A 235 -28.51 33.86 23.07
CA TRP A 235 -29.11 33.77 24.40
C TRP A 235 -28.22 33.04 25.42
N GLN A 236 -26.97 32.73 25.07
CA GLN A 236 -26.03 31.95 25.89
C GLN A 236 -25.89 32.47 27.34
N ALA A 237 -25.90 33.80 27.52
CA ALA A 237 -25.70 34.44 28.83
C ALA A 237 -26.88 34.25 29.79
N VAL A 238 -28.05 33.87 29.28
CA VAL A 238 -29.31 33.79 30.04
C VAL A 238 -29.69 32.34 30.33
N LEU A 239 -29.17 31.39 29.55
CA LEU A 239 -29.49 29.97 29.66
C LEU A 239 -28.56 29.23 30.64
N PRO A 240 -29.07 28.20 31.36
CA PRO A 240 -28.24 27.33 32.19
C PRO A 240 -27.17 26.61 31.36
N LYS A 241 -25.97 26.45 31.93
CA LYS A 241 -24.85 25.77 31.25
C LYS A 241 -25.20 24.34 30.84
N ASP A 242 -25.90 23.60 31.69
CA ASP A 242 -26.28 22.21 31.42
C ASP A 242 -27.21 22.09 30.20
N LEU A 243 -28.12 23.05 30.03
CA LEU A 243 -29.01 23.10 28.86
C LEU A 243 -28.25 23.37 27.56
N LEU A 244 -27.19 24.17 27.61
CA LEU A 244 -26.33 24.42 26.44
C LEU A 244 -25.55 23.17 26.02
N VAL A 245 -25.19 22.30 26.97
CA VAL A 245 -24.55 21.00 26.70
C VAL A 245 -25.58 20.00 26.13
N GLU A 246 -26.80 20.03 26.65
CA GLU A 246 -27.91 19.21 26.14
C GLU A 246 -28.26 19.57 24.70
N ILE A 247 -28.39 20.87 24.37
CA ILE A 247 -28.62 21.35 22.99
C ILE A 247 -27.53 20.85 22.05
N GLN A 248 -26.26 20.90 22.47
CA GLN A 248 -25.16 20.36 21.68
C GLN A 248 -25.33 18.87 21.44
N THR A 249 -25.64 18.10 22.48
CA THR A 249 -25.82 16.64 22.38
C THR A 249 -26.94 16.30 21.39
N VAL A 250 -28.04 17.05 21.39
CA VAL A 250 -29.13 16.87 20.42
C VAL A 250 -28.71 17.25 19.00
N PHE A 251 -27.88 18.29 18.79
CA PHE A 251 -27.30 18.58 17.47
C PHE A 251 -26.50 17.40 16.92
N ALA A 252 -25.66 16.78 17.77
CA ALA A 252 -24.91 15.59 17.37
C ALA A 252 -25.83 14.41 17.01
N ILE A 253 -26.90 14.17 17.79
CA ILE A 253 -27.89 13.13 17.49
C ILE A 253 -28.55 13.39 16.13
N VAL A 254 -28.97 14.63 15.85
CA VAL A 254 -29.63 15.02 14.59
C VAL A 254 -28.69 14.85 13.40
N GLU A 255 -27.44 15.29 13.53
CA GLU A 255 -26.42 15.13 12.48
C GLU A 255 -26.13 13.65 12.20
N GLN A 256 -26.08 12.82 13.25
CA GLN A 256 -25.88 11.39 13.14
C GLN A 256 -27.08 10.70 12.47
N GLU A 257 -28.32 11.01 12.87
CA GLU A 257 -29.54 10.50 12.23
C GLU A 257 -29.59 10.88 10.75
N SER A 258 -29.15 12.08 10.39
CA SER A 258 -29.08 12.53 8.99
C SER A 258 -28.07 11.72 8.16
N ARG A 259 -27.00 11.18 8.77
CA ARG A 259 -25.97 10.37 8.09
C ARG A 259 -26.39 8.92 7.86
N VAL A 260 -27.24 8.36 8.73
CA VAL A 260 -27.76 6.98 8.56
C VAL A 260 -28.56 6.84 7.25
N PHE A 261 -29.16 7.94 6.77
CA PHE A 261 -29.94 7.97 5.52
C PHE A 261 -29.18 8.55 4.32
N ALA A 262 -27.88 8.84 4.44
CA ALA A 262 -27.08 9.34 3.32
C ALA A 262 -26.66 8.18 2.38
N PRO A 263 -26.71 8.36 1.04
CA PRO A 263 -26.18 7.39 0.09
C PRO A 263 -24.69 7.12 0.35
N ARG A 264 -24.25 5.89 0.07
CA ARG A 264 -22.83 5.48 0.08
C ARG A 264 -22.00 6.48 -0.71
N GLY A 265 -21.23 7.32 -0.02
CA GLY A 265 -20.14 8.07 -0.64
C GLY A 265 -18.92 7.15 -0.76
N GLU A 266 -18.28 7.17 -1.91
CA GLU A 266 -16.93 6.62 -2.06
C GLU A 266 -16.00 7.26 -1.00
N PRO A 267 -15.00 6.53 -0.48
CA PRO A 267 -14.02 7.13 0.42
C PRO A 267 -13.45 8.39 -0.24
N GLY A 268 -13.54 9.53 0.47
CA GLY A 268 -13.01 10.79 -0.02
C GLY A 268 -11.53 10.66 -0.41
N GLY A 269 -11.08 11.55 -1.30
CA GLY A 269 -9.68 11.57 -1.74
C GLY A 269 -8.69 11.63 -0.57
N ILE A 270 -7.49 11.10 -0.79
CA ILE A 270 -6.43 11.10 0.23
C ILE A 270 -5.74 12.46 0.22
N ASP A 271 -5.71 13.08 1.39
CA ASP A 271 -5.05 14.36 1.62
C ASP A 271 -3.54 14.19 1.85
N VAL A 272 -2.79 15.29 1.69
CA VAL A 272 -1.35 15.34 1.95
C VAL A 272 -1.10 15.24 3.45
N LEU A 273 -0.09 14.45 3.84
CA LEU A 273 0.34 14.34 5.24
C LEU A 273 0.98 15.64 5.72
N GLU A 274 0.40 16.25 6.75
CA GLU A 274 0.89 17.45 7.41
C GLU A 274 1.35 17.14 8.85
N PHE A 275 2.39 17.83 9.32
CA PHE A 275 2.94 17.66 10.68
C PHE A 275 3.00 19.00 11.42
N GLY A 276 2.68 19.01 12.72
CA GLY A 276 2.80 20.19 13.60
C GLY A 276 1.50 20.62 14.29
N PRO A 277 1.54 21.66 15.15
CA PRO A 277 0.36 22.17 15.86
C PRO A 277 -0.71 22.67 14.87
N GLY A 278 -1.96 22.19 14.99
CA GLY A 278 -3.05 22.53 14.07
C GLY A 278 -3.21 21.61 12.86
N SER A 279 -2.40 20.56 12.71
CA SER A 279 -2.51 19.53 11.64
C SER A 279 -3.69 18.54 11.82
N GLY A 280 -4.57 18.76 12.80
CA GLY A 280 -5.71 17.88 13.11
C GLY A 280 -5.36 16.59 13.87
N VAL A 281 -4.06 16.24 13.90
CA VAL A 281 -3.49 15.12 14.65
C VAL A 281 -3.22 15.57 16.08
N ASN A 282 -4.27 15.53 16.91
CA ASN A 282 -4.17 15.50 18.38
C ASN A 282 -3.68 16.79 19.07
N ASP A 283 -4.25 17.96 18.77
CA ASP A 283 -3.95 19.24 19.46
C ASP A 283 -4.10 19.23 21.01
N TYR A 284 -4.69 18.17 21.59
CA TYR A 284 -5.04 18.11 23.01
C TYR A 284 -4.15 17.20 23.87
N TYR A 285 -3.54 16.15 23.30
CA TYR A 285 -2.66 15.25 24.04
C TYR A 285 -1.21 15.50 23.64
N PRO A 286 -0.25 15.52 24.58
CA PRO A 286 1.16 15.66 24.24
C PRO A 286 1.61 14.52 23.32
N GLU A 287 2.37 14.86 22.28
CA GLU A 287 2.96 13.90 21.34
C GLU A 287 4.49 13.84 21.51
N PRO A 288 5.00 13.22 22.58
CA PRO A 288 6.44 13.07 22.79
C PRO A 288 7.05 12.13 21.75
N GLU A 289 8.30 12.39 21.38
CA GLU A 289 9.08 11.47 20.56
C GLU A 289 9.52 10.24 21.38
N ARG A 290 9.02 9.05 21.03
CA ARG A 290 9.21 7.76 21.71
C ARG A 290 9.25 6.59 20.71
N PHE A 291 10.11 6.70 19.69
CA PHE A 291 10.33 5.61 18.75
C PHE A 291 10.81 4.33 19.47
N SER A 292 10.31 3.18 19.03
CA SER A 292 10.88 1.89 19.43
C SER A 292 12.16 1.62 18.64
N ALA A 293 13.13 0.99 19.29
CA ALA A 293 14.37 0.58 18.65
C ALA A 293 14.09 -0.57 17.66
N ASP A 294 14.72 -0.52 16.49
CA ASP A 294 14.73 -1.65 15.55
C ASP A 294 15.89 -2.59 15.88
N THR A 295 15.68 -3.90 15.71
CA THR A 295 16.78 -4.88 15.64
C THR A 295 17.29 -4.99 14.20
N ASP A 296 18.49 -5.54 14.00
CA ASP A 296 19.20 -5.53 12.71
C ASP A 296 18.41 -6.08 11.51
N TRP A 297 17.47 -7.00 11.75
CA TRP A 297 16.66 -7.60 10.68
C TRP A 297 15.42 -6.77 10.32
N MET A 298 14.89 -5.97 11.25
CA MET A 298 13.61 -5.26 11.10
C MET A 298 13.59 -4.24 9.95
N PRO A 299 14.63 -3.42 9.70
CA PRO A 299 14.69 -2.52 8.54
C PRO A 299 14.68 -3.26 7.20
N ASN A 300 15.16 -4.50 7.19
CA ASN A 300 15.44 -5.27 5.97
C ASN A 300 14.31 -6.23 5.59
N VAL A 301 13.15 -6.13 6.25
CA VAL A 301 11.98 -6.97 5.95
C VAL A 301 11.41 -6.60 4.59
N VAL A 302 11.21 -7.63 3.76
CA VAL A 302 10.37 -7.59 2.57
C VAL A 302 9.24 -8.58 2.81
N LEU A 303 8.02 -8.04 2.97
CA LEU A 303 6.87 -8.81 3.42
C LEU A 303 6.02 -9.25 2.24
N LEU A 304 5.68 -10.53 2.17
CA LEU A 304 4.72 -11.07 1.22
C LEU A 304 3.46 -11.50 1.95
N ALA A 305 2.31 -10.95 1.56
CA ALA A 305 1.00 -11.34 2.08
C ALA A 305 0.46 -12.56 1.33
N LYS A 306 0.01 -13.59 2.04
CA LYS A 306 -0.68 -14.75 1.44
C LYS A 306 -1.96 -15.09 2.21
N MET A 307 -3.09 -15.07 1.50
CA MET A 307 -4.33 -15.71 1.92
C MET A 307 -4.14 -17.23 2.00
N VAL A 308 -4.04 -17.77 3.22
CA VAL A 308 -3.53 -19.13 3.43
C VAL A 308 -4.37 -20.18 2.70
N TYR A 309 -5.69 -20.20 2.89
CA TYR A 309 -6.55 -21.21 2.24
C TYR A 309 -6.48 -21.17 0.71
N VAL A 310 -6.48 -19.98 0.12
CA VAL A 310 -6.34 -19.78 -1.33
C VAL A 310 -4.96 -20.24 -1.79
N TRP A 311 -3.90 -19.86 -1.07
CA TRP A 311 -2.53 -20.20 -1.40
C TRP A 311 -2.28 -21.71 -1.33
N LEU A 312 -2.77 -22.41 -0.29
CA LEU A 312 -2.66 -23.86 -0.19
C LEU A 312 -3.38 -24.57 -1.35
N GLY A 313 -4.54 -24.04 -1.78
CA GLY A 313 -5.23 -24.52 -2.98
C GLY A 313 -4.42 -24.35 -4.26
N GLN A 314 -3.80 -23.17 -4.45
CA GLN A 314 -2.93 -22.87 -5.59
C GLN A 314 -1.68 -23.76 -5.60
N LEU A 315 -1.01 -23.91 -4.45
CA LEU A 315 0.14 -24.81 -4.31
C LEU A 315 -0.25 -26.27 -4.59
N SER A 316 -1.45 -26.69 -4.19
CA SER A 316 -1.90 -28.05 -4.48
C SER A 316 -2.00 -28.31 -5.99
N SER A 317 -2.49 -27.31 -6.73
CA SER A 317 -2.55 -27.36 -8.19
C SER A 317 -1.15 -27.35 -8.82
N GLU A 318 -0.28 -26.46 -8.34
CA GLU A 318 1.08 -26.27 -8.86
C GLU A 318 1.97 -27.51 -8.69
N TYR A 319 1.94 -28.12 -7.49
CA TYR A 319 2.82 -29.25 -7.17
C TYR A 319 2.16 -30.63 -7.43
N GLY A 320 0.89 -30.67 -7.83
CA GLY A 320 0.18 -31.92 -8.14
C GLY A 320 -0.10 -32.82 -6.93
N GLU A 321 -0.01 -32.28 -5.71
CA GLU A 321 -0.28 -32.99 -4.45
C GLU A 321 -1.28 -32.20 -3.61
N GLU A 322 -2.10 -32.89 -2.80
CA GLU A 322 -3.05 -32.21 -1.92
C GLU A 322 -2.35 -31.59 -0.70
N ILE A 323 -2.35 -30.26 -0.62
CA ILE A 323 -1.76 -29.48 0.47
C ILE A 323 -2.89 -28.80 1.26
N ARG A 324 -3.14 -29.29 2.48
CA ARG A 324 -4.19 -28.75 3.38
C ARG A 324 -3.67 -28.09 4.65
N THR A 325 -2.48 -28.45 5.11
CA THR A 325 -1.92 -28.01 6.37
C THR A 325 -0.61 -27.23 6.17
N LEU A 326 -0.25 -26.38 7.14
CA LEU A 326 0.90 -25.48 7.05
C LEU A 326 2.25 -26.23 6.90
N ASP A 327 2.39 -27.39 7.56
CA ASP A 327 3.58 -28.23 7.49
C ASP A 327 3.77 -28.90 6.11
N ARG A 328 2.72 -28.97 5.29
CA ARG A 328 2.76 -29.56 3.95
C ARG A 328 3.15 -28.57 2.86
N ILE A 329 3.35 -27.28 3.18
CA ILE A 329 3.90 -26.31 2.22
C ILE A 329 5.29 -26.80 1.77
N PRO A 330 5.52 -27.03 0.45
CA PRO A 330 6.76 -27.62 -0.04
C PRO A 330 8.00 -26.78 0.26
N ASP A 331 9.12 -27.44 0.48
CA ASP A 331 10.42 -26.78 0.67
C ASP A 331 10.85 -25.98 -0.57
N ALA A 332 10.56 -26.51 -1.77
CA ALA A 332 10.82 -25.83 -3.04
C ALA A 332 10.11 -24.47 -3.14
N GLU A 333 8.95 -24.34 -2.50
CA GLU A 333 8.21 -23.07 -2.44
C GLU A 333 8.92 -22.06 -1.55
N LEU A 334 9.35 -22.50 -0.38
CA LEU A 334 10.12 -21.64 0.54
C LEU A 334 11.46 -21.22 -0.09
N ASP A 335 12.12 -22.13 -0.82
CA ASP A 335 13.33 -21.85 -1.59
C ASP A 335 13.08 -20.83 -2.72
N ARG A 336 11.92 -20.90 -3.37
CA ARG A 336 11.49 -19.90 -4.37
C ARG A 336 11.32 -18.52 -3.73
N LEU A 337 10.56 -18.42 -2.64
CA LEU A 337 10.33 -17.15 -1.92
C LEU A 337 11.65 -16.52 -1.42
N ALA A 338 12.55 -17.34 -0.88
CA ALA A 338 13.86 -16.88 -0.44
C ALA A 338 14.71 -16.36 -1.61
N ARG A 339 14.71 -17.04 -2.77
CA ARG A 339 15.42 -16.60 -3.98
C ARG A 339 14.90 -15.27 -4.54
N TRP A 340 13.59 -15.02 -4.40
CA TRP A 340 12.96 -13.73 -4.74
C TRP A 340 13.37 -12.59 -3.81
N GLY A 341 13.97 -12.90 -2.64
CA GLY A 341 14.38 -11.91 -1.65
C GLY A 341 13.29 -11.58 -0.63
N VAL A 342 12.25 -12.42 -0.50
CA VAL A 342 11.25 -12.31 0.57
C VAL A 342 11.90 -12.72 1.89
N THR A 343 11.72 -11.91 2.92
CA THR A 343 12.26 -12.16 4.27
C THR A 343 11.17 -12.18 5.34
N GLY A 344 9.94 -11.79 5.00
CA GLY A 344 8.74 -11.93 5.83
C GLY A 344 7.59 -12.56 5.05
N LEU A 345 6.88 -13.51 5.66
CA LEU A 345 5.70 -14.16 5.07
C LEU A 345 4.50 -13.97 5.99
N TRP A 346 3.56 -13.12 5.58
CA TRP A 346 2.33 -12.85 6.30
C TRP A 346 1.23 -13.83 5.90
N LEU A 347 0.83 -14.65 6.88
CA LEU A 347 -0.19 -15.68 6.73
C LEU A 347 -1.54 -15.15 7.21
N ILE A 348 -2.43 -14.84 6.26
CA ILE A 348 -3.75 -14.27 6.56
C ILE A 348 -4.76 -15.40 6.82
N GLY A 349 -5.47 -15.29 7.95
CA GLY A 349 -6.60 -16.14 8.28
C GLY A 349 -6.23 -17.52 8.83
N ILE A 350 -5.15 -17.60 9.63
CA ILE A 350 -4.65 -18.82 10.27
C ILE A 350 -5.32 -19.16 11.61
N TRP A 351 -6.00 -18.19 12.22
CA TRP A 351 -6.64 -18.33 13.52
C TRP A 351 -7.99 -19.05 13.40
N GLU A 352 -8.45 -19.61 14.51
CA GLU A 352 -9.77 -20.22 14.62
C GLU A 352 -10.87 -19.17 14.45
N ARG A 353 -11.77 -19.41 13.48
CA ARG A 353 -12.76 -18.44 13.04
C ARG A 353 -14.13 -18.73 13.63
N SER A 354 -14.91 -17.69 13.87
CA SER A 354 -16.28 -17.78 14.37
C SER A 354 -17.19 -18.47 13.33
N PRO A 355 -17.84 -19.61 13.66
CA PRO A 355 -18.79 -20.27 12.75
C PRO A 355 -20.01 -19.39 12.42
N ALA A 356 -20.35 -18.43 13.28
CA ALA A 356 -21.44 -17.50 13.02
C ALA A 356 -21.17 -16.62 11.78
N SER A 357 -19.93 -16.19 11.55
CA SER A 357 -19.54 -15.40 10.37
C SER A 357 -19.80 -16.17 9.07
N GLN A 358 -19.43 -17.46 9.01
CA GLN A 358 -19.74 -18.33 7.88
C GLN A 358 -21.25 -18.40 7.66
N ARG A 359 -22.03 -18.64 8.73
CA ARG A 359 -23.48 -18.79 8.64
C ARG A 359 -24.15 -17.54 8.08
N ILE A 360 -23.73 -16.35 8.53
CA ILE A 360 -24.23 -15.06 8.03
C ILE A 360 -23.99 -14.95 6.51
N LYS A 361 -22.76 -15.18 6.06
CA LYS A 361 -22.40 -15.05 4.63
C LYS A 361 -23.18 -16.03 3.74
N GLN A 362 -23.41 -17.25 4.22
CA GLN A 362 -24.23 -18.25 3.52
C GLN A 362 -25.70 -17.81 3.41
N LEU A 363 -26.26 -17.26 4.49
CA LEU A 363 -27.63 -16.73 4.49
C LEU A 363 -27.78 -15.51 3.57
N CYS A 364 -26.73 -14.70 3.42
CA CYS A 364 -26.68 -13.57 2.50
C CYS A 364 -26.41 -13.96 1.03
N GLY A 365 -26.33 -15.25 0.70
CA GLY A 365 -26.29 -15.74 -0.69
C GLY A 365 -24.96 -16.30 -1.17
N ASN A 366 -23.94 -16.44 -0.31
CA ASN A 366 -22.66 -17.08 -0.68
C ASN A 366 -22.50 -18.46 0.01
N PRO A 367 -22.98 -19.56 -0.61
CA PRO A 367 -22.98 -20.88 0.01
C PRO A 367 -21.57 -21.48 0.21
N GLU A 368 -20.58 -21.05 -0.59
CA GLU A 368 -19.19 -21.53 -0.51
C GLU A 368 -18.33 -20.72 0.48
N ALA A 369 -18.85 -19.61 1.02
CA ALA A 369 -18.13 -18.77 1.97
C ALA A 369 -17.69 -19.53 3.22
N ILE A 370 -16.47 -19.26 3.67
CA ILE A 370 -16.03 -19.55 5.04
C ILE A 370 -16.11 -18.28 5.90
N SER A 371 -15.93 -18.45 7.21
CA SER A 371 -15.89 -17.34 8.14
C SER A 371 -14.83 -16.32 7.75
N SER A 372 -15.10 -15.03 7.98
CA SER A 372 -14.11 -13.97 7.83
C SER A 372 -12.85 -14.30 8.65
N ALA A 373 -11.67 -14.09 8.06
CA ALA A 373 -10.39 -14.17 8.75
C ALA A 373 -10.29 -13.24 9.99
N TYR A 374 -11.11 -12.18 10.06
CA TYR A 374 -11.11 -11.22 11.18
C TYR A 374 -12.30 -11.40 12.15
N SER A 375 -13.24 -12.31 11.85
CA SER A 375 -14.28 -12.71 12.81
C SER A 375 -13.79 -13.95 13.57
N LEU A 376 -12.99 -13.72 14.60
CA LEU A 376 -12.27 -14.77 15.32
C LEU A 376 -13.11 -15.41 16.44
N PHE A 377 -12.97 -16.73 16.60
CA PHE A 377 -13.47 -17.44 17.77
C PHE A 377 -12.47 -17.35 18.94
N ASP A 378 -11.20 -17.65 18.68
CA ASP A 378 -10.07 -17.55 19.61
C ASP A 378 -8.74 -17.42 18.85
N TYR A 379 -7.68 -16.96 19.50
CA TYR A 379 -6.31 -16.88 18.95
C TYR A 379 -5.58 -18.23 19.03
N THR A 380 -6.25 -19.29 18.57
CA THR A 380 -5.68 -20.63 18.39
C THR A 380 -5.48 -20.92 16.91
N ILE A 381 -4.41 -21.59 16.53
CA ILE A 381 -4.20 -21.96 15.11
C ILE A 381 -5.27 -22.96 14.68
N ALA A 382 -5.94 -22.67 13.57
CA ALA A 382 -7.06 -23.46 13.08
C ALA A 382 -6.65 -24.94 12.89
N HIS A 383 -7.46 -25.83 13.45
CA HIS A 383 -7.14 -27.27 13.47
C HIS A 383 -7.10 -27.88 12.06
N ASP A 384 -7.92 -27.39 11.14
CA ASP A 384 -7.93 -27.82 9.74
C ASP A 384 -6.66 -27.41 8.97
N LEU A 385 -5.91 -26.43 9.46
CA LEU A 385 -4.57 -26.05 8.98
C LEU A 385 -3.42 -26.84 9.65
N GLY A 386 -3.76 -27.79 10.55
CA GLY A 386 -2.80 -28.64 11.26
C GLY A 386 -2.44 -28.16 12.67
N GLY A 387 -3.05 -27.06 13.15
CA GLY A 387 -2.83 -26.51 14.49
C GLY A 387 -1.41 -26.00 14.75
N GLU A 388 -1.08 -25.79 16.02
CA GLU A 388 0.25 -25.30 16.41
C GLU A 388 1.43 -26.17 15.94
N PRO A 389 1.38 -27.52 15.97
CA PRO A 389 2.49 -28.34 15.48
C PRO A 389 2.85 -28.07 14.02
N ALA A 390 1.85 -27.84 13.17
CA ALA A 390 2.06 -27.53 11.76
C ALA A 390 2.68 -26.13 11.57
N LEU A 391 2.23 -25.14 12.35
CA LEU A 391 2.82 -23.81 12.38
C LEU A 391 4.30 -23.86 12.79
N TRP A 392 4.63 -24.55 13.88
CA TRP A 392 6.00 -24.62 14.38
C TRP A 392 6.95 -25.28 13.37
N ASN A 393 6.49 -26.34 12.70
CA ASN A 393 7.23 -26.97 11.61
C ASN A 393 7.50 -25.98 10.46
N LEU A 394 6.47 -25.27 9.98
CA LEU A 394 6.63 -24.27 8.92
C LEU A 394 7.57 -23.14 9.34
N LYS A 395 7.42 -22.65 10.57
CA LYS A 395 8.23 -21.56 11.12
C LYS A 395 9.71 -21.93 11.13
N GLU A 396 10.06 -23.14 11.55
CA GLU A 396 11.44 -23.61 11.55
C GLU A 396 12.02 -23.70 10.12
N ARG A 397 11.30 -24.32 9.19
CA ARG A 397 11.74 -24.47 7.80
C ARG A 397 11.86 -23.14 7.05
N ALA A 398 10.96 -22.19 7.33
CA ALA A 398 11.01 -20.84 6.78
C ALA A 398 12.20 -20.04 7.37
N LEU A 399 12.44 -20.15 8.67
CA LEU A 399 13.53 -19.45 9.34
C LEU A 399 14.91 -19.90 8.85
N GLN A 400 15.09 -21.20 8.56
CA GLN A 400 16.31 -21.74 7.95
C GLN A 400 16.65 -21.08 6.60
N ARG A 401 15.65 -20.51 5.93
CA ARG A 401 15.77 -19.79 4.65
C ARG A 401 15.76 -18.27 4.82
N GLY A 402 15.79 -17.77 6.05
CA GLY A 402 15.76 -16.34 6.37
C GLY A 402 14.36 -15.70 6.33
N ILE A 403 13.29 -16.50 6.23
CA ILE A 403 11.91 -16.02 6.16
C ILE A 403 11.28 -16.07 7.56
N ARG A 404 10.83 -14.91 8.05
CA ARG A 404 10.08 -14.78 9.31
C ARG A 404 8.58 -14.80 9.04
N LEU A 405 7.85 -15.61 9.81
CA LEU A 405 6.39 -15.63 9.69
C LEU A 405 5.77 -14.40 10.34
N ALA A 406 4.73 -13.87 9.71
CA ALA A 406 3.91 -12.80 10.22
C ALA A 406 2.45 -13.24 10.34
N SER A 407 1.73 -12.66 11.28
CA SER A 407 0.31 -12.90 11.49
C SER A 407 -0.45 -11.60 11.68
N ASP A 408 -1.73 -11.62 11.32
CA ASP A 408 -2.69 -10.63 11.78
C ASP A 408 -2.97 -10.77 13.28
N MET A 409 -3.28 -9.64 13.90
CA MET A 409 -3.93 -9.53 15.19
C MET A 409 -5.03 -8.47 15.09
N VAL A 410 -6.26 -8.85 15.44
CA VAL A 410 -7.47 -8.02 15.50
C VAL A 410 -7.82 -7.73 16.97
N PRO A 411 -7.38 -6.59 17.54
CA PRO A 411 -7.56 -6.30 18.97
C PRO A 411 -8.87 -5.58 19.27
N ASN A 412 -9.54 -5.02 18.25
CA ASN A 412 -10.70 -4.15 18.45
C ASN A 412 -11.98 -4.93 18.80
N HIS A 413 -12.16 -6.10 18.22
CA HIS A 413 -13.38 -6.89 18.32
C HIS A 413 -13.07 -8.39 18.27
N THR A 414 -14.08 -9.22 18.58
CA THR A 414 -14.06 -10.66 18.31
C THR A 414 -15.21 -11.03 17.36
N GLY A 415 -15.33 -12.28 16.92
CA GLY A 415 -16.55 -12.72 16.23
C GLY A 415 -17.76 -12.71 17.16
N ILE A 416 -18.98 -12.53 16.63
CA ILE A 416 -20.21 -12.53 17.47
C ILE A 416 -20.42 -13.84 18.25
N TYR A 417 -19.86 -14.93 17.75
CA TYR A 417 -19.71 -16.19 18.48
C TYR A 417 -18.22 -16.43 18.68
N SER A 418 -17.74 -16.09 19.88
CA SER A 418 -16.34 -16.21 20.27
C SER A 418 -16.25 -16.74 21.70
N LYS A 419 -15.05 -17.19 22.09
CA LYS A 419 -14.78 -17.63 23.46
C LYS A 419 -15.09 -16.53 24.48
N TRP A 420 -14.71 -15.29 24.19
CA TRP A 420 -14.98 -14.16 25.09
C TRP A 420 -16.46 -13.80 25.17
N ILE A 421 -17.26 -13.99 24.12
CA ILE A 421 -18.72 -13.83 24.23
C ILE A 421 -19.35 -14.87 25.16
N LEU A 422 -18.85 -16.12 25.12
CA LEU A 422 -19.36 -17.22 25.94
C LEU A 422 -18.98 -17.07 27.43
N GLU A 423 -17.73 -16.68 27.68
CA GLU A 423 -17.12 -16.60 29.01
C GLU A 423 -17.33 -15.24 29.69
N HIS A 424 -17.30 -14.15 28.92
CA HIS A 424 -17.26 -12.77 29.41
C HIS A 424 -18.16 -11.81 28.58
N PRO A 425 -19.49 -12.03 28.51
CA PRO A 425 -20.40 -11.15 27.76
C PRO A 425 -20.40 -9.70 28.28
N ASP A 426 -19.95 -9.46 29.52
CA ASP A 426 -19.79 -8.14 30.14
C ASP A 426 -18.61 -7.31 29.59
N TRP A 427 -17.68 -7.94 28.85
CA TRP A 427 -16.50 -7.28 28.27
C TRP A 427 -16.78 -6.44 27.03
N PHE A 428 -18.01 -6.49 26.50
CA PHE A 428 -18.39 -5.84 25.25
C PHE A 428 -19.16 -4.53 25.47
N VAL A 429 -19.10 -3.62 24.49
CA VAL A 429 -19.93 -2.42 24.49
C VAL A 429 -21.38 -2.85 24.24
N GLN A 430 -22.29 -2.51 25.16
CA GLN A 430 -23.64 -3.06 25.15
C GLN A 430 -24.68 -2.17 25.85
N LEU A 431 -25.95 -2.52 25.64
CA LEU A 431 -27.14 -1.95 26.27
C LEU A 431 -28.06 -3.06 26.80
N ASP A 432 -28.88 -2.73 27.80
CA ASP A 432 -29.94 -3.62 28.30
C ASP A 432 -31.24 -3.52 27.49
N TYR A 433 -31.28 -2.65 26.48
CA TYR A 433 -32.44 -2.36 25.64
C TYR A 433 -32.01 -2.13 24.18
N PRO A 434 -32.90 -2.32 23.20
CA PRO A 434 -32.58 -2.06 21.79
C PRO A 434 -32.41 -0.54 21.57
N PRO A 435 -31.36 -0.09 20.87
CA PRO A 435 -31.06 1.32 20.68
C PRO A 435 -32.11 2.04 19.82
N TYR A 436 -32.81 1.31 18.95
CA TYR A 436 -33.87 1.84 18.10
C TYR A 436 -35.15 1.03 18.30
N PRO A 437 -36.31 1.68 18.46
CA PRO A 437 -37.55 0.95 18.72
C PRO A 437 -38.05 0.06 17.58
N GLY A 438 -37.63 0.35 16.34
CA GLY A 438 -37.96 -0.46 15.17
C GLY A 438 -37.16 -1.75 15.06
N TYR A 439 -36.14 -1.96 15.92
CA TYR A 439 -35.28 -3.13 15.85
C TYR A 439 -36.03 -4.39 16.26
N SER A 440 -36.00 -5.36 15.36
CA SER A 440 -36.57 -6.69 15.56
C SER A 440 -35.46 -7.74 15.42
N PHE A 441 -35.56 -8.80 16.20
CA PHE A 441 -34.55 -9.85 16.29
C PHE A 441 -35.22 -11.22 16.16
N THR A 442 -35.96 -11.41 15.06
CA THR A 442 -36.73 -12.63 14.78
C THR A 442 -36.01 -13.55 13.79
N GLY A 443 -34.90 -13.09 13.22
CA GLY A 443 -34.02 -13.85 12.35
C GLY A 443 -33.40 -15.09 13.01
N PRO A 444 -32.62 -15.87 12.23
CA PRO A 444 -32.05 -17.12 12.68
C PRO A 444 -31.11 -16.93 13.88
N ASP A 445 -31.09 -17.92 14.77
CA ASP A 445 -30.08 -17.99 15.83
C ASP A 445 -28.72 -18.38 15.21
N LEU A 446 -27.70 -17.57 15.48
CA LEU A 446 -26.35 -17.72 14.97
C LEU A 446 -25.41 -18.38 15.99
N SER A 447 -25.89 -18.67 17.20
CA SER A 447 -25.11 -19.39 18.21
C SER A 447 -24.85 -20.84 17.82
N SER A 448 -23.64 -21.32 18.06
CA SER A 448 -23.31 -22.76 17.99
C SER A 448 -23.40 -23.44 19.37
N SER A 449 -23.69 -22.69 20.44
CA SER A 449 -23.87 -23.21 21.79
C SER A 449 -25.34 -23.15 22.21
N PRO A 450 -25.89 -24.17 22.87
CA PRO A 450 -27.25 -24.13 23.40
C PRO A 450 -27.40 -23.20 24.63
N GLU A 451 -26.30 -22.72 25.21
CA GLU A 451 -26.32 -21.86 26.41
C GLU A 451 -26.69 -20.40 26.10
N ILE A 452 -26.52 -19.97 24.85
CA ILE A 452 -26.79 -18.59 24.43
C ILE A 452 -27.54 -18.59 23.09
N SER A 453 -28.28 -17.52 22.82
CA SER A 453 -28.85 -17.22 21.50
C SER A 453 -28.35 -15.89 20.99
N LEU A 454 -28.01 -15.85 19.70
CA LEU A 454 -27.43 -14.70 19.01
C LEU A 454 -28.27 -14.35 17.79
N HIS A 455 -28.86 -13.15 17.77
CA HIS A 455 -29.69 -12.69 16.66
C HIS A 455 -29.24 -11.32 16.17
N ILE A 456 -28.98 -11.20 14.87
CA ILE A 456 -28.77 -9.90 14.21
C ILE A 456 -30.13 -9.26 13.95
N GLU A 457 -30.16 -7.92 13.99
CA GLU A 457 -31.36 -7.13 13.67
C GLU A 457 -31.88 -7.47 12.26
N ASP A 458 -33.21 -7.58 12.14
CA ASP A 458 -33.87 -8.15 10.96
C ASP A 458 -33.66 -7.30 9.68
N GLY A 459 -33.55 -5.98 9.81
CA GLY A 459 -33.25 -5.03 8.74
C GLY A 459 -31.92 -5.27 8.03
N TYR A 460 -30.95 -5.94 8.68
CA TYR A 460 -29.70 -6.38 8.03
C TYR A 460 -29.95 -7.29 6.83
N TRP A 461 -30.81 -8.31 7.00
CA TRP A 461 -31.06 -9.32 5.96
C TRP A 461 -31.74 -8.74 4.72
N GLU A 462 -32.55 -7.71 4.92
CA GLU A 462 -33.26 -7.00 3.85
C GLU A 462 -32.51 -5.75 3.36
N ARG A 463 -31.31 -5.46 3.91
CA ARG A 463 -30.52 -4.26 3.62
C ARG A 463 -31.29 -2.95 3.85
N ARG A 464 -32.22 -2.96 4.81
CA ARG A 464 -33.01 -1.79 5.23
C ARG A 464 -32.32 -0.98 6.32
N ASP A 465 -31.47 -1.63 7.12
CA ASP A 465 -30.71 -1.01 8.21
C ASP A 465 -29.30 -1.62 8.27
N ALA A 466 -28.38 -0.89 8.93
CA ALA A 466 -27.00 -1.33 9.13
C ALA A 466 -26.84 -2.24 10.37
N ALA A 467 -27.89 -2.38 11.19
CA ALA A 467 -27.94 -3.23 12.39
C ALA A 467 -26.76 -2.95 13.34
N VAL A 468 -26.84 -1.87 14.14
CA VAL A 468 -25.71 -1.42 14.97
C VAL A 468 -25.40 -2.34 16.15
N VAL A 469 -26.35 -3.18 16.55
CA VAL A 469 -26.24 -4.16 17.64
C VAL A 469 -26.82 -5.51 17.20
N PHE A 470 -26.39 -6.58 17.87
CA PHE A 470 -27.06 -7.88 17.88
C PHE A 470 -27.62 -8.18 19.28
N LYS A 471 -28.69 -8.97 19.32
CA LYS A 471 -29.29 -9.46 20.55
C LYS A 471 -28.53 -10.69 21.03
N TYR A 472 -28.05 -10.63 22.26
CA TYR A 472 -27.50 -11.74 23.03
C TYR A 472 -28.53 -12.15 24.10
N TYR A 473 -28.91 -13.41 24.13
CA TYR A 473 -29.76 -13.97 25.19
C TYR A 473 -29.02 -15.10 25.89
N ASP A 474 -28.89 -14.99 27.20
CA ASP A 474 -28.25 -16.01 28.02
C ASP A 474 -29.29 -16.92 28.64
N HIS A 475 -29.29 -18.20 28.26
CA HIS A 475 -30.25 -19.18 28.79
C HIS A 475 -29.93 -19.57 30.25
N ARG A 476 -28.73 -19.22 30.76
CA ARG A 476 -28.27 -19.59 32.11
C ARG A 476 -28.86 -18.65 33.17
N ASP A 477 -28.94 -17.35 32.88
CA ASP A 477 -29.46 -16.32 33.79
C ASP A 477 -30.74 -15.61 33.28
N GLY A 478 -31.17 -15.91 32.06
CA GLY A 478 -32.36 -15.33 31.43
C GLY A 478 -32.20 -13.87 31.00
N ARG A 479 -30.98 -13.31 31.03
CA ARG A 479 -30.74 -11.91 30.69
C ARG A 479 -30.60 -11.72 29.17
N THR A 480 -31.22 -10.66 28.69
CA THR A 480 -31.05 -10.16 27.32
C THR A 480 -30.10 -8.98 27.35
N ARG A 481 -29.14 -8.95 26.43
CA ARG A 481 -28.20 -7.85 26.22
C ARG A 481 -28.18 -7.51 24.73
N TYR A 482 -27.91 -6.25 24.39
CA TYR A 482 -27.78 -5.78 23.02
C TYR A 482 -26.34 -5.29 22.82
N ILE A 483 -25.53 -6.11 22.17
CA ILE A 483 -24.08 -5.90 22.05
C ILE A 483 -23.78 -5.23 20.72
N TYR A 484 -22.93 -4.21 20.73
CA TYR A 484 -22.54 -3.49 19.50
C TYR A 484 -21.62 -4.33 18.63
N HIS A 485 -21.84 -4.24 17.33
CA HIS A 485 -20.90 -4.75 16.34
C HIS A 485 -19.64 -3.89 16.25
N GLY A 486 -18.52 -4.47 15.83
CA GLY A 486 -17.29 -3.70 15.58
C GLY A 486 -17.52 -2.62 14.51
N ASN A 487 -16.94 -1.45 14.68
CA ASN A 487 -17.13 -0.32 13.77
C ASN A 487 -15.92 0.65 13.84
N ASP A 488 -15.57 1.26 12.71
CA ASP A 488 -14.48 2.22 12.53
C ASP A 488 -14.95 3.70 12.48
N GLY A 489 -16.26 3.95 12.60
CA GLY A 489 -16.91 5.25 12.47
C GLY A 489 -17.69 5.43 11.17
N THR A 490 -17.71 4.44 10.28
CA THR A 490 -18.57 4.43 9.11
C THR A 490 -20.02 4.08 9.48
N SER A 491 -20.96 4.37 8.57
CA SER A 491 -22.38 4.07 8.81
C SER A 491 -22.69 2.57 8.81
N THR A 492 -21.77 1.71 8.36
CA THR A 492 -21.97 0.26 8.26
C THR A 492 -21.02 -0.47 9.22
N PRO A 493 -21.52 -1.09 10.29
CA PRO A 493 -20.68 -1.88 11.19
C PRO A 493 -20.28 -3.22 10.55
N TRP A 494 -19.28 -3.88 11.13
CA TRP A 494 -18.90 -5.25 10.81
C TRP A 494 -19.84 -6.24 11.52
N ASN A 495 -20.99 -6.54 10.91
CA ASN A 495 -22.11 -7.27 11.53
C ASN A 495 -21.80 -8.73 11.97
N ASP A 496 -20.66 -9.30 11.64
CA ASP A 496 -20.21 -10.61 12.12
C ASP A 496 -19.22 -10.51 13.29
N THR A 497 -19.04 -9.32 13.87
CA THR A 497 -18.11 -9.03 14.97
C THR A 497 -18.81 -8.42 16.19
N ALA A 498 -18.18 -8.48 17.36
CA ALA A 498 -18.64 -7.90 18.62
C ALA A 498 -17.56 -6.98 19.23
N GLN A 499 -17.92 -5.73 19.51
CA GLN A 499 -17.01 -4.66 19.93
C GLN A 499 -16.60 -4.79 21.40
N LEU A 500 -15.29 -4.81 21.66
CA LEU A 500 -14.75 -4.82 23.02
C LEU A 500 -14.85 -3.46 23.70
N ASN A 501 -15.09 -3.47 25.02
CA ASN A 501 -15.17 -2.29 25.86
C ASN A 501 -13.81 -2.00 26.55
N TYR A 502 -13.00 -1.16 25.90
CA TYR A 502 -11.70 -0.75 26.40
C TYR A 502 -11.76 0.23 27.57
N LEU A 503 -12.94 0.64 28.07
CA LEU A 503 -13.03 1.30 29.38
C LEU A 503 -12.79 0.31 30.53
N ASN A 504 -13.03 -0.99 30.31
CA ASN A 504 -12.77 -2.02 31.31
C ASN A 504 -11.27 -2.34 31.37
N PRO A 505 -10.59 -2.18 32.53
CA PRO A 505 -9.17 -2.52 32.68
C PRO A 505 -8.86 -4.00 32.45
N GLU A 506 -9.78 -4.91 32.77
CA GLU A 506 -9.60 -6.36 32.56
C GLU A 506 -9.54 -6.69 31.07
N VAL A 507 -10.38 -6.04 30.26
CA VAL A 507 -10.37 -6.18 28.78
C VAL A 507 -9.03 -5.72 28.21
N ARG A 508 -8.51 -4.58 28.68
CA ARG A 508 -7.19 -4.07 28.25
C ARG A 508 -6.07 -5.05 28.59
N GLU A 509 -6.09 -5.64 29.79
CA GLU A 509 -5.09 -6.63 30.19
C GLU A 509 -5.21 -7.92 29.38
N ALA A 510 -6.43 -8.44 29.17
CA ALA A 510 -6.66 -9.65 28.37
C ALA A 510 -6.23 -9.45 26.91
N ALA A 511 -6.54 -8.30 26.31
CA ALA A 511 -6.10 -7.95 24.97
C ALA A 511 -4.56 -7.86 24.89
N ALA A 512 -3.91 -7.16 25.83
CA ALA A 512 -2.45 -7.08 25.88
C ALA A 512 -1.79 -8.47 26.06
N GLY A 513 -2.33 -9.30 26.94
CA GLY A 513 -1.86 -10.68 27.14
C GLY A 513 -2.00 -11.54 25.89
N THR A 514 -3.09 -11.37 25.14
CA THR A 514 -3.30 -12.05 23.85
C THR A 514 -2.30 -11.58 22.78
N ILE A 515 -2.03 -10.28 22.71
CA ILE A 515 -1.00 -9.72 21.81
C ILE A 515 0.37 -10.31 22.15
N LEU A 516 0.72 -10.41 23.43
CA LEU A 516 1.97 -11.02 23.87
C LEU A 516 2.05 -12.51 23.56
N HIS A 517 0.92 -13.23 23.66
CA HIS A 517 0.84 -14.62 23.21
C HIS A 517 1.15 -14.74 21.71
N VAL A 518 0.50 -13.91 20.87
CA VAL A 518 0.77 -13.86 19.43
C VAL A 518 2.22 -13.49 19.12
N ALA A 519 2.82 -12.53 19.86
CA ALA A 519 4.22 -12.12 19.70
C ALA A 519 5.22 -13.27 19.94
N ARG A 520 4.91 -14.19 20.86
CA ARG A 520 5.75 -15.39 21.09
C ARG A 520 5.68 -16.37 19.92
N MET A 521 4.57 -16.39 19.19
CA MET A 521 4.35 -17.26 18.05
C MET A 521 4.88 -16.65 16.75
N PHE A 522 4.75 -15.34 16.57
CA PHE A 522 5.10 -14.63 15.34
C PHE A 522 6.04 -13.45 15.62
N PRO A 523 7.26 -13.44 15.02
CA PRO A 523 8.18 -12.31 15.15
C PRO A 523 7.68 -11.05 14.42
N ILE A 524 6.66 -11.12 13.58
CA ILE A 524 6.05 -9.98 12.91
C ILE A 524 4.54 -10.03 13.16
N ILE A 525 3.97 -8.93 13.67
CA ILE A 525 2.53 -8.80 13.92
C ILE A 525 2.00 -7.61 13.14
N ARG A 526 0.92 -7.81 12.39
CA ARG A 526 0.14 -6.73 11.78
C ARG A 526 -1.16 -6.54 12.57
N PHE A 527 -1.35 -5.35 13.13
CA PHE A 527 -2.55 -4.97 13.86
C PHE A 527 -3.59 -4.39 12.90
N ASP A 528 -4.76 -5.03 12.86
CA ASP A 528 -5.92 -4.59 12.08
C ASP A 528 -6.60 -3.37 12.74
N ALA A 529 -7.01 -2.40 11.91
CA ALA A 529 -7.74 -1.20 12.29
C ALA A 529 -7.18 -0.52 13.56
N ALA A 530 -5.86 -0.44 13.69
CA ALA A 530 -5.18 -0.05 14.93
C ALA A 530 -5.58 1.36 15.40
N MET A 531 -5.90 2.26 14.45
CA MET A 531 -6.37 3.62 14.72
C MET A 531 -7.62 3.67 15.61
N THR A 532 -8.51 2.67 15.51
CA THR A 532 -9.77 2.60 16.26
C THR A 532 -9.57 2.48 17.78
N LEU A 533 -8.43 1.94 18.21
CA LEU A 533 -8.10 1.73 19.62
C LEU A 533 -7.19 2.80 20.23
N SER A 534 -6.73 3.78 19.43
CA SER A 534 -6.07 4.94 20.02
C SER A 534 -7.05 5.67 20.93
N LYS A 535 -6.58 6.14 22.09
CA LYS A 535 -7.41 6.71 23.15
C LYS A 535 -8.36 7.80 22.65
N LYS A 536 -7.85 8.71 21.81
CA LYS A 536 -8.65 9.78 21.16
C LYS A 536 -9.78 9.22 20.29
N HIS A 537 -9.48 8.27 19.41
CA HIS A 537 -10.47 7.76 18.47
C HIS A 537 -11.43 6.78 19.11
N TYR A 538 -10.98 5.98 20.07
CA TYR A 538 -11.87 5.14 20.86
C TYR A 538 -12.92 5.99 21.58
N GLN A 539 -12.54 7.13 22.18
CA GLN A 539 -13.51 8.09 22.71
C GLN A 539 -14.41 8.65 21.62
N ARG A 540 -13.84 9.18 20.53
CA ARG A 540 -14.62 9.78 19.43
C ARG A 540 -15.71 8.84 18.90
N LEU A 541 -15.41 7.56 18.79
CA LEU A 541 -16.29 6.55 18.21
C LEU A 541 -17.34 6.05 19.21
N TRP A 542 -16.89 5.58 20.38
CA TRP A 542 -17.75 4.82 21.30
C TRP A 542 -18.30 5.64 22.47
N PHE A 543 -17.61 6.71 22.86
CA PHE A 543 -17.95 7.55 24.01
C PHE A 543 -17.71 9.05 23.68
N PRO A 544 -18.35 9.57 22.60
CA PRO A 544 -18.03 10.90 22.08
C PRO A 544 -18.20 11.98 23.13
N GLN A 545 -17.49 13.09 23.01
CA GLN A 545 -17.74 14.21 23.92
C GLN A 545 -19.17 14.72 23.75
N PRO A 546 -19.84 15.20 24.82
CA PRO A 546 -21.15 15.83 24.70
C PRO A 546 -21.15 16.86 23.57
N GLY A 547 -22.10 16.73 22.65
CA GLY A 547 -22.16 17.57 21.45
C GLY A 547 -21.43 17.09 20.21
N HIS A 548 -20.81 15.91 20.23
CA HIS A 548 -20.13 15.32 19.09
C HIS A 548 -20.79 13.99 18.69
N GLY A 549 -20.79 13.69 17.40
CA GLY A 549 -21.26 12.40 16.87
C GLY A 549 -20.20 11.32 16.96
N GLY A 550 -20.64 10.06 16.97
CA GLY A 550 -19.78 8.88 16.97
C GLY A 550 -20.42 7.74 16.16
N VAL A 551 -20.20 6.49 16.58
CA VAL A 551 -20.97 5.34 16.07
C VAL A 551 -22.46 5.58 16.33
N ALA A 552 -23.31 5.09 15.44
CA ALA A 552 -24.76 5.24 15.58
C ALA A 552 -25.26 4.77 16.97
N SER A 553 -26.24 5.50 17.51
CA SER A 553 -26.75 5.46 18.90
C SER A 553 -25.72 5.66 20.04
N ARG A 554 -24.51 6.20 19.76
CA ARG A 554 -23.51 6.49 20.82
C ARG A 554 -23.47 7.93 21.29
N ALA A 555 -24.03 8.89 20.53
CA ALA A 555 -24.07 10.30 20.93
C ALA A 555 -24.75 10.53 22.29
N GLU A 556 -25.79 9.76 22.61
CA GLU A 556 -26.49 9.79 23.90
C GLU A 556 -25.71 9.18 25.08
N HIS A 557 -24.60 8.49 24.81
CA HIS A 557 -23.71 7.90 25.81
C HIS A 557 -22.37 8.63 25.90
N GLY A 558 -22.37 9.92 25.55
CA GLY A 558 -21.16 10.72 25.52
C GLY A 558 -20.53 10.91 26.90
N MET A 559 -19.20 11.00 26.94
CA MET A 559 -18.41 11.23 28.15
C MET A 559 -17.57 12.49 28.01
N THR A 560 -17.49 13.29 29.07
CA THR A 560 -16.52 14.39 29.10
C THR A 560 -15.10 13.84 29.01
N ARG A 561 -14.17 14.68 28.55
CA ARG A 561 -12.75 14.34 28.49
C ARG A 561 -12.22 13.81 29.82
N GLU A 562 -12.51 14.51 30.91
CA GLU A 562 -12.09 14.13 32.27
C GLU A 562 -12.66 12.77 32.70
N GLN A 563 -13.94 12.51 32.44
CA GLN A 563 -14.57 11.22 32.75
C GLN A 563 -13.92 10.08 31.97
N PHE A 564 -13.67 10.29 30.68
CA PHE A 564 -13.03 9.30 29.82
C PHE A 564 -11.58 9.06 30.23
N ASP A 565 -10.82 10.12 30.51
CA ASP A 565 -9.43 10.03 30.99
C ASP A 565 -9.33 9.30 32.32
N ASN A 566 -10.31 9.45 33.22
CA ASN A 566 -10.35 8.67 34.46
C ASN A 566 -10.62 7.17 34.23
N ALA A 567 -11.43 6.82 33.22
CA ALA A 567 -11.75 5.43 32.89
C ALA A 567 -10.66 4.73 32.05
N MET A 568 -9.97 5.50 31.21
CA MET A 568 -8.86 5.06 30.36
C MET A 568 -7.68 6.03 30.54
N PRO A 569 -6.91 5.91 31.64
CA PRO A 569 -5.86 6.89 31.99
C PRO A 569 -4.71 6.90 30.99
N GLU A 570 -4.25 5.73 30.60
CA GLU A 570 -3.10 5.55 29.71
C GLU A 570 -3.54 5.20 28.29
N GLU A 571 -2.64 5.46 27.34
CA GLU A 571 -2.81 5.05 25.95
C GLU A 571 -2.50 3.55 25.79
N PHE A 572 -3.49 2.78 25.34
CA PHE A 572 -3.42 1.31 25.28
C PHE A 572 -2.23 0.85 24.44
N TRP A 573 -2.05 1.43 23.26
CA TRP A 573 -0.97 1.04 22.35
C TRP A 573 0.41 1.30 22.94
N ARG A 574 0.57 2.39 23.71
CA ARG A 574 1.84 2.67 24.40
C ARG A 574 2.17 1.57 25.40
N GLN A 575 1.18 1.15 26.19
CA GLN A 575 1.35 0.06 27.15
C GLN A 575 1.72 -1.25 26.46
N VAL A 576 1.06 -1.58 25.34
CA VAL A 576 1.36 -2.79 24.55
C VAL A 576 2.79 -2.75 24.02
N VAL A 577 3.21 -1.64 23.41
CA VAL A 577 4.57 -1.50 22.85
C VAL A 577 5.62 -1.60 23.96
N ASP A 578 5.43 -0.95 25.11
CA ASP A 578 6.35 -1.03 26.25
C ASP A 578 6.47 -2.46 26.78
N ARG A 579 5.35 -3.19 26.88
CA ARG A 579 5.36 -4.59 27.31
C ARG A 579 6.01 -5.51 26.29
N VAL A 580 5.72 -5.35 25.00
CA VAL A 580 6.37 -6.14 23.94
C VAL A 580 7.88 -5.92 23.95
N ALA A 581 8.35 -4.69 24.13
CA ALA A 581 9.78 -4.39 24.21
C ALA A 581 10.51 -5.11 25.36
N VAL A 582 9.80 -5.47 26.44
CA VAL A 582 10.37 -6.18 27.60
C VAL A 582 10.13 -7.69 27.52
N GLU A 583 8.91 -8.10 27.17
CA GLU A 583 8.45 -9.49 27.26
C GLU A 583 8.63 -10.27 25.94
N ALA A 584 8.78 -9.59 24.80
CA ALA A 584 8.90 -10.15 23.46
C ALA A 584 9.73 -9.24 22.53
N ALA A 585 10.93 -8.83 22.97
CA ALA A 585 11.73 -7.77 22.36
C ALA A 585 12.09 -7.98 20.87
N ASP A 586 12.12 -9.23 20.38
CA ASP A 586 12.41 -9.56 18.98
C ASP A 586 11.14 -9.62 18.10
N THR A 587 10.20 -8.68 18.32
CA THR A 587 8.91 -8.62 17.61
C THR A 587 8.74 -7.30 16.86
N LEU A 588 8.54 -7.39 15.56
CA LEU A 588 8.20 -6.26 14.69
C LEU A 588 6.68 -6.02 14.71
N LEU A 589 6.29 -4.78 15.00
CA LEU A 589 4.88 -4.37 15.13
C LEU A 589 4.48 -3.44 13.98
N LEU A 590 3.51 -3.85 13.17
CA LEU A 590 2.96 -3.11 12.04
C LEU A 590 1.55 -2.66 12.41
N ALA A 591 1.30 -1.36 12.39
CA ALA A 591 -0.05 -0.82 12.55
C ALA A 591 -0.68 -0.57 11.18
N GLU A 592 -1.83 -1.18 10.93
CA GLU A 592 -2.76 -0.63 9.94
C GLU A 592 -3.48 0.55 10.58
N ALA A 593 -2.96 1.76 10.32
CA ALA A 593 -3.58 3.00 10.75
C ALA A 593 -3.74 3.94 9.55
N PHE A 594 -4.87 4.64 9.52
CA PHE A 594 -5.19 5.67 8.54
C PHE A 594 -5.53 6.97 9.29
N TRP A 595 -6.10 7.95 8.61
CA TRP A 595 -6.53 9.24 9.16
C TRP A 595 -5.39 10.18 9.55
N LEU A 596 -4.29 10.18 8.78
CA LEU A 596 -3.12 11.05 8.98
C LEU A 596 -2.42 10.81 10.34
N MET A 597 -2.61 9.62 10.94
CA MET A 597 -2.06 9.24 12.24
C MET A 597 -0.70 8.54 12.15
N GLU A 598 -0.12 8.41 10.96
CA GLU A 598 1.07 7.61 10.70
C GLU A 598 2.23 8.08 11.58
N GLY A 599 2.45 9.40 11.65
CA GLY A 599 3.42 10.01 12.55
C GLY A 599 3.15 9.69 14.02
N TYR A 600 1.90 9.80 14.47
CA TYR A 600 1.51 9.51 15.85
C TYR A 600 1.80 8.06 16.26
N PHE A 601 1.46 7.09 15.40
CA PHE A 601 1.69 5.67 15.68
C PHE A 601 3.17 5.32 15.82
N VAL A 602 4.03 5.83 14.95
CA VAL A 602 5.45 5.45 14.96
C VAL A 602 6.27 6.31 15.91
N ARG A 603 6.01 7.63 15.94
CA ARG A 603 6.77 8.58 16.75
C ARG A 603 6.31 8.57 18.21
N THR A 604 5.01 8.57 18.47
CA THR A 604 4.47 8.75 19.84
C THR A 604 4.13 7.41 20.49
N LEU A 605 3.39 6.54 19.79
CA LEU A 605 2.98 5.24 20.32
C LEU A 605 4.11 4.20 20.27
N GLY A 606 5.10 4.40 19.40
CA GLY A 606 6.25 3.52 19.27
C GLY A 606 6.00 2.26 18.45
N MET A 607 4.99 2.24 17.58
CA MET A 607 4.86 1.16 16.59
C MET A 607 6.08 1.15 15.68
N HIS A 608 6.58 -0.04 15.36
CA HIS A 608 7.77 -0.16 14.53
C HIS A 608 7.49 0.28 13.10
N ARG A 609 6.30 -0.05 12.57
CA ARG A 609 5.87 0.31 11.22
C ARG A 609 4.39 0.73 11.19
N VAL A 610 4.01 1.54 10.21
CA VAL A 610 2.63 1.97 9.97
C VAL A 610 2.32 2.00 8.47
N TYR A 611 1.10 1.66 8.08
CA TYR A 611 0.68 1.66 6.68
C TYR A 611 0.77 3.06 6.05
N ASN A 612 1.16 3.11 4.77
CA ASN A 612 1.19 4.33 3.96
C ASN A 612 0.31 4.16 2.71
N SER A 613 -0.99 4.39 2.85
CA SER A 613 -1.94 4.27 1.73
C SER A 613 -1.76 5.37 0.68
N ALA A 614 -1.12 6.49 1.03
CA ALA A 614 -0.79 7.56 0.10
C ALA A 614 0.17 7.07 -1.00
N PHE A 615 1.10 6.14 -0.69
CA PHE A 615 1.98 5.52 -1.70
C PHE A 615 1.17 4.92 -2.84
N MET A 616 0.25 4.01 -2.53
CA MET A 616 -0.54 3.31 -3.54
C MET A 616 -1.45 4.27 -4.32
N ASN A 617 -2.24 5.06 -3.58
CA ASN A 617 -3.31 5.84 -4.18
C ASN A 617 -2.80 7.03 -5.00
N MET A 618 -1.77 7.74 -4.53
CA MET A 618 -1.23 8.87 -5.27
C MET A 618 -0.43 8.41 -6.50
N LEU A 619 0.32 7.30 -6.41
CA LEU A 619 1.05 6.77 -7.56
C LEU A 619 0.12 6.22 -8.65
N LYS A 620 -0.94 5.47 -8.27
CA LYS A 620 -1.88 4.92 -9.26
C LYS A 620 -2.64 6.03 -9.99
N MET A 621 -3.07 7.07 -9.26
CA MET A 621 -3.80 8.22 -9.79
C MET A 621 -2.90 9.30 -10.42
N GLU A 622 -1.57 9.11 -10.41
CA GLU A 622 -0.58 10.08 -10.89
C GLU A 622 -0.69 11.46 -10.19
N GLU A 623 -1.08 11.46 -8.92
CA GLU A 623 -1.06 12.66 -8.08
C GLU A 623 0.36 12.93 -7.56
N ASN A 624 1.32 12.99 -8.49
CA ASN A 624 2.74 12.88 -8.17
C ASN A 624 3.23 14.00 -7.25
N ALA A 625 2.75 15.23 -7.49
CA ALA A 625 3.03 16.40 -6.67
C ALA A 625 2.57 16.23 -5.20
N LYS A 626 1.41 15.61 -4.96
CA LYS A 626 0.91 15.35 -3.59
C LYS A 626 1.79 14.35 -2.86
N TYR A 627 2.23 13.30 -3.55
CA TYR A 627 3.11 12.29 -2.94
C TYR A 627 4.52 12.84 -2.69
N ARG A 628 5.07 13.62 -3.62
CA ARG A 628 6.33 14.34 -3.40
C ARG A 628 6.22 15.29 -2.21
N GLN A 629 5.14 16.05 -2.09
CA GLN A 629 4.91 16.93 -0.94
C GLN A 629 4.82 16.15 0.37
N THR A 630 4.15 14.99 0.37
CA THR A 630 4.09 14.09 1.53
C THR A 630 5.49 13.66 1.98
N VAL A 631 6.36 13.24 1.05
CA VAL A 631 7.75 12.87 1.38
C VAL A 631 8.54 14.08 1.90
N LYS A 632 8.40 15.26 1.27
CA LYS A 632 9.04 16.52 1.71
C LYS A 632 8.62 16.86 3.15
N ASN A 633 7.33 16.84 3.46
CA ASN A 633 6.80 17.12 4.80
C ASN A 633 7.35 16.15 5.86
N VAL A 634 7.48 14.86 5.53
CA VAL A 634 8.07 13.86 6.43
C VAL A 634 9.56 14.16 6.69
N LEU A 635 10.32 14.47 5.64
CA LEU A 635 11.76 14.77 5.76
C LEU A 635 12.03 16.07 6.52
N GLU A 636 11.22 17.10 6.32
CA GLU A 636 11.31 18.37 7.04
C GLU A 636 10.89 18.25 8.51
N PHE A 637 9.99 17.32 8.83
CA PHE A 637 9.57 17.06 10.21
C PHE A 637 10.56 16.15 10.95
N ASN A 638 10.70 14.89 10.50
CA ASN A 638 11.65 13.93 11.06
C ASN A 638 11.91 12.79 10.03
N PRO A 639 13.10 12.75 9.40
CA PRO A 639 13.42 11.72 8.40
C PRO A 639 13.29 10.27 8.89
N GLN A 640 13.41 10.03 10.20
CA GLN A 640 13.26 8.69 10.77
C GLN A 640 11.84 8.13 10.65
N VAL A 641 10.84 8.96 10.36
CA VAL A 641 9.47 8.49 10.10
C VAL A 641 9.37 7.76 8.76
N LEU A 642 10.18 8.16 7.75
CA LEU A 642 10.12 7.57 6.41
C LEU A 642 10.44 6.06 6.43
N GLN A 643 11.45 5.65 7.20
CA GLN A 643 11.81 4.23 7.38
C GLN A 643 10.79 3.42 8.21
N ARG A 644 9.72 4.06 8.69
CA ARG A 644 8.65 3.44 9.46
C ARG A 644 7.40 3.15 8.62
N PHE A 645 7.35 3.60 7.37
CA PHE A 645 6.20 3.29 6.51
C PHE A 645 6.21 1.86 5.99
N VAL A 646 5.03 1.26 5.91
CA VAL A 646 4.75 0.09 5.08
C VAL A 646 4.19 0.60 3.76
N ASN A 647 4.99 0.53 2.71
CA ASN A 647 4.56 0.85 1.36
C ASN A 647 4.03 -0.43 0.70
N PHE A 648 3.00 -0.29 -0.13
CA PHE A 648 2.40 -1.40 -0.86
C PHE A 648 1.71 -0.91 -2.13
N MET A 649 1.58 -1.78 -3.13
CA MET A 649 0.79 -1.50 -4.35
C MET A 649 -0.62 -2.07 -4.28
N ASN A 650 -0.84 -3.05 -3.42
CA ASN A 650 -2.15 -3.54 -3.02
C ASN A 650 -2.05 -4.22 -1.65
N ASN A 651 -3.21 -4.38 -1.02
CA ASN A 651 -3.40 -5.19 0.17
C ASN A 651 -4.65 -6.08 -0.06
N PRO A 652 -5.06 -6.92 0.92
CA PRO A 652 -6.27 -7.72 0.82
C PRO A 652 -7.58 -6.97 0.53
N ASP A 653 -7.69 -5.72 0.98
CA ASP A 653 -8.91 -4.91 0.91
C ASP A 653 -8.98 -4.04 -0.35
N GLU A 654 -7.87 -3.93 -1.09
CA GLU A 654 -7.75 -3.15 -2.31
C GLU A 654 -7.79 -4.03 -3.56
N LYS A 655 -7.96 -3.41 -4.73
CA LYS A 655 -7.82 -4.12 -6.02
C LYS A 655 -6.39 -4.66 -6.19
N THR A 656 -6.21 -5.69 -7.01
CA THR A 656 -4.88 -6.26 -7.24
C THR A 656 -3.93 -5.24 -7.89
N ALA A 657 -2.62 -5.41 -7.71
CA ALA A 657 -1.64 -4.49 -8.27
C ALA A 657 -1.74 -4.41 -9.81
N VAL A 658 -2.04 -5.54 -10.47
CA VAL A 658 -2.25 -5.60 -11.92
C VAL A 658 -3.47 -4.79 -12.36
N GLU A 659 -4.60 -4.88 -11.65
CA GLU A 659 -5.78 -4.06 -11.97
C GLU A 659 -5.55 -2.56 -11.78
N GLN A 660 -4.66 -2.19 -10.85
CA GLN A 660 -4.41 -0.79 -10.51
C GLN A 660 -3.29 -0.13 -11.35
N PHE A 661 -2.23 -0.87 -11.69
CA PHE A 661 -1.03 -0.35 -12.34
C PHE A 661 -0.73 -0.98 -13.72
N GLY A 662 -1.47 -2.01 -14.13
CA GLY A 662 -1.18 -2.81 -15.31
C GLY A 662 -0.02 -3.79 -15.08
N LYS A 663 0.63 -4.20 -16.17
CA LYS A 663 1.74 -5.19 -16.16
C LYS A 663 3.06 -4.67 -16.74
N GLU A 664 3.07 -3.41 -17.16
CA GLU A 664 4.15 -2.80 -17.95
C GLU A 664 4.99 -1.82 -17.11
N ASN A 665 5.66 -0.88 -17.75
CA ASN A 665 6.60 0.05 -17.12
C ASN A 665 6.05 0.79 -15.88
N LYS A 666 4.76 1.20 -15.86
CA LYS A 666 4.16 1.84 -14.68
C LYS A 666 4.17 0.93 -13.46
N TYR A 667 3.84 -0.36 -13.64
CA TYR A 667 3.86 -1.36 -12.59
C TYR A 667 5.29 -1.56 -12.06
N PHE A 668 6.27 -1.74 -12.95
CA PHE A 668 7.67 -1.97 -12.54
C PHE A 668 8.31 -0.73 -11.92
N GLY A 669 8.05 0.47 -12.43
CA GLY A 669 8.51 1.71 -11.83
C GLY A 669 7.96 1.93 -10.42
N ALA A 670 6.68 1.64 -10.19
CA ALA A 670 6.09 1.64 -8.85
C ALA A 670 6.70 0.55 -7.94
N CYS A 671 6.99 -0.66 -8.47
CA CYS A 671 7.69 -1.72 -7.73
C CYS A 671 9.12 -1.33 -7.34
N VAL A 672 9.84 -0.62 -8.22
CA VAL A 672 11.18 -0.11 -7.90
C VAL A 672 11.08 0.85 -6.71
N LEU A 673 10.18 1.84 -6.76
CA LEU A 673 9.93 2.73 -5.64
C LEU A 673 9.58 1.98 -4.35
N LEU A 674 8.72 0.96 -4.45
CA LEU A 674 8.31 0.14 -3.33
C LEU A 674 9.52 -0.48 -2.62
N VAL A 675 10.45 -1.08 -3.37
CA VAL A 675 11.58 -1.83 -2.80
C VAL A 675 12.82 -0.99 -2.51
N THR A 676 12.95 0.21 -3.10
CA THR A 676 14.13 1.09 -2.93
C THR A 676 13.89 2.33 -2.06
N MET A 677 12.66 2.66 -1.70
CA MET A 677 12.37 3.66 -0.66
C MET A 677 12.67 3.11 0.75
N PRO A 678 13.07 3.96 1.72
CA PRO A 678 13.10 3.56 3.13
C PRO A 678 11.72 3.10 3.61
N GLY A 679 11.69 2.14 4.53
CA GLY A 679 10.44 1.56 5.06
C GLY A 679 10.37 0.04 4.90
N LEU A 680 9.17 -0.51 4.91
CA LEU A 680 8.91 -1.93 4.70
C LEU A 680 8.11 -2.09 3.39
N PRO A 681 8.67 -2.70 2.35
CA PRO A 681 7.90 -3.09 1.17
C PRO A 681 7.01 -4.28 1.49
N MET A 682 5.72 -4.16 1.17
CA MET A 682 4.76 -5.25 1.22
C MET A 682 4.24 -5.58 -0.17
N LEU A 683 4.40 -6.84 -0.57
CA LEU A 683 3.86 -7.44 -1.79
C LEU A 683 2.53 -8.13 -1.47
N GLY A 684 1.52 -7.89 -2.30
CA GLY A 684 0.21 -8.51 -2.16
C GLY A 684 0.18 -9.97 -2.63
N HIS A 685 -0.85 -10.71 -2.21
CA HIS A 685 -1.07 -12.08 -2.70
C HIS A 685 -1.30 -12.05 -4.22
N GLY A 686 -0.54 -12.86 -4.97
CA GLY A 686 -0.67 -12.99 -6.42
C GLY A 686 -0.04 -11.85 -7.22
N GLN A 687 0.61 -10.87 -6.56
CA GLN A 687 1.19 -9.70 -7.23
C GLN A 687 2.32 -10.09 -8.21
N VAL A 688 3.22 -10.99 -7.81
CA VAL A 688 4.33 -11.44 -8.65
C VAL A 688 3.82 -12.34 -9.78
N GLU A 689 2.84 -13.19 -9.46
CA GLU A 689 2.24 -14.16 -10.35
C GLU A 689 1.27 -13.53 -11.37
N GLY A 690 0.84 -12.28 -11.13
CA GLY A 690 0.00 -11.50 -12.04
C GLY A 690 -1.49 -11.80 -11.98
N PHE A 691 -1.99 -12.29 -10.84
CA PHE A 691 -3.40 -12.64 -10.63
C PHE A 691 -4.30 -11.40 -10.55
N HIS A 692 -5.48 -11.47 -11.17
CA HIS A 692 -6.48 -10.40 -11.15
C HIS A 692 -7.52 -10.62 -10.05
N GLU A 693 -7.82 -11.87 -9.69
CA GLU A 693 -8.81 -12.17 -8.67
C GLU A 693 -8.39 -11.59 -7.31
N LYS A 694 -9.26 -10.72 -6.78
CA LYS A 694 -9.14 -10.20 -5.42
C LYS A 694 -9.81 -11.15 -4.43
N TYR A 695 -9.05 -11.58 -3.42
CA TYR A 695 -9.56 -12.46 -2.37
C TYR A 695 -10.00 -11.69 -1.14
N GLY A 696 -11.30 -11.73 -0.85
CA GLY A 696 -11.84 -11.29 0.44
C GLY A 696 -11.53 -12.28 1.57
N MET A 697 -11.84 -11.90 2.81
CA MET A 697 -11.51 -12.67 4.01
C MET A 697 -12.27 -14.02 4.14
N GLU A 698 -13.32 -14.23 3.33
CA GLU A 698 -14.15 -15.46 3.25
C GLU A 698 -13.72 -16.49 2.20
N TYR A 699 -12.66 -16.24 1.44
CA TYR A 699 -12.30 -17.12 0.34
C TYR A 699 -11.58 -18.37 0.86
N LYS A 700 -12.09 -19.55 0.48
CA LYS A 700 -11.48 -20.85 0.79
C LYS A 700 -10.55 -21.36 -0.32
N ARG A 701 -10.73 -20.87 -1.53
CA ARG A 701 -9.96 -21.20 -2.74
C ARG A 701 -10.10 -20.07 -3.74
N ALA A 702 -9.24 -20.04 -4.74
CA ALA A 702 -9.48 -19.21 -5.91
C ALA A 702 -10.71 -19.72 -6.66
N TYR A 703 -11.55 -18.81 -7.17
CA TYR A 703 -12.65 -19.18 -8.05
C TYR A 703 -12.24 -19.10 -9.52
N TRP A 704 -11.24 -18.28 -9.82
CA TRP A 704 -10.67 -18.17 -11.16
C TRP A 704 -9.48 -19.12 -11.28
N ASP A 705 -9.46 -19.88 -12.37
CA ASP A 705 -8.30 -20.70 -12.75
C ASP A 705 -7.36 -19.83 -13.60
N GLU A 706 -6.67 -18.90 -12.94
CA GLU A 706 -5.73 -17.99 -13.58
C GLU A 706 -4.35 -18.65 -13.70
N PRO A 707 -3.79 -18.81 -14.93
CA PRO A 707 -2.41 -19.25 -15.07
C PRO A 707 -1.45 -18.16 -14.59
N VAL A 708 -0.29 -18.58 -14.07
CA VAL A 708 0.80 -17.66 -13.72
C VAL A 708 1.30 -16.94 -14.98
N ASP A 709 1.48 -15.62 -14.87
CA ASP A 709 2.08 -14.82 -15.93
C ASP A 709 3.62 -14.96 -15.90
N GLU A 710 4.12 -15.99 -16.59
CA GLU A 710 5.56 -16.31 -16.66
C GLU A 710 6.41 -15.17 -17.23
N HIS A 711 5.84 -14.27 -18.02
CA HIS A 711 6.57 -13.08 -18.47
C HIS A 711 6.75 -12.09 -17.32
N LEU A 712 5.67 -11.79 -16.59
CA LEU A 712 5.71 -10.89 -15.44
C LEU A 712 6.66 -11.41 -14.35
N VAL A 713 6.64 -12.72 -14.06
CA VAL A 713 7.57 -13.34 -13.09
C VAL A 713 9.03 -13.16 -13.53
N ARG A 714 9.37 -13.46 -14.79
CA ARG A 714 10.74 -13.27 -15.32
C ARG A 714 11.19 -11.81 -15.27
N GLU A 715 10.29 -10.86 -15.54
CA GLU A 715 10.63 -9.44 -15.43
C GLU A 715 10.84 -9.02 -13.96
N HIS A 716 10.13 -9.59 -12.98
CA HIS A 716 10.46 -9.40 -11.57
C HIS A 716 11.84 -9.97 -11.20
N GLU A 717 12.15 -11.18 -11.67
CA GLU A 717 13.46 -11.83 -11.46
C GLU A 717 14.60 -11.01 -12.03
N ARG A 718 14.39 -10.37 -13.19
CA ARG A 718 15.36 -9.51 -13.85
C ARG A 718 15.49 -8.14 -13.19
N ARG A 719 14.37 -7.48 -12.89
CA ARG A 719 14.32 -6.05 -12.54
C ARG A 719 14.20 -5.77 -11.04
N ILE A 720 13.42 -6.56 -10.30
CA ILE A 720 12.97 -6.23 -8.93
C ILE A 720 13.71 -7.05 -7.86
N PHE A 721 13.81 -8.37 -8.02
CA PHE A 721 14.43 -9.23 -7.02
C PHE A 721 15.92 -8.93 -6.75
N PRO A 722 16.73 -8.50 -7.73
CA PRO A 722 18.08 -8.00 -7.44
C PRO A 722 18.10 -6.83 -6.45
N LEU A 723 17.13 -5.91 -6.55
CA LEU A 723 16.98 -4.77 -5.64
C LEU A 723 16.51 -5.22 -4.26
N MET A 724 15.53 -6.13 -4.19
CA MET A 724 15.05 -6.72 -2.92
C MET A 724 16.18 -7.40 -2.14
N ARG A 725 17.05 -8.18 -2.80
CA ARG A 725 18.19 -8.82 -2.15
C ARG A 725 19.23 -7.83 -1.61
N ARG A 726 19.18 -6.57 -2.03
CA ARG A 726 20.01 -5.46 -1.56
C ARG A 726 19.22 -4.47 -0.70
N ARG A 727 18.12 -4.91 -0.07
CA ARG A 727 17.25 -4.10 0.79
C ARG A 727 18.02 -3.25 1.81
N TRP A 728 19.12 -3.78 2.35
CA TRP A 728 20.00 -3.12 3.30
C TRP A 728 20.61 -1.79 2.82
N LEU A 729 20.75 -1.58 1.51
CA LEU A 729 21.21 -0.32 0.95
C LEU A 729 20.13 0.77 0.99
N PHE A 730 18.86 0.36 1.06
CA PHE A 730 17.70 1.23 0.87
C PHE A 730 16.88 1.41 2.15
N SER A 731 17.10 0.61 3.19
CA SER A 731 16.14 0.46 4.31
C SER A 731 16.19 1.61 5.30
N GLY A 732 17.37 2.15 5.54
CA GLY A 732 17.60 3.26 6.46
C GLY A 732 17.36 4.64 5.84
N ALA A 733 16.93 5.59 6.68
CA ALA A 733 16.76 7.00 6.31
C ALA A 733 18.01 7.87 6.58
N ASP A 734 19.06 7.36 7.22
CA ASP A 734 20.19 8.15 7.72
C ASP A 734 20.98 8.88 6.61
N ASN A 735 21.20 8.23 5.47
CA ASN A 735 21.85 8.81 4.29
C ASN A 735 20.87 8.95 3.11
N PHE A 736 19.56 8.85 3.37
CA PHE A 736 18.56 9.01 2.34
C PHE A 736 18.45 10.49 1.97
N THR A 737 18.57 10.79 0.67
CA THR A 737 18.44 12.16 0.17
C THR A 737 17.44 12.18 -0.98
N PHE A 738 16.41 13.01 -0.87
CA PHE A 738 15.39 13.21 -1.90
C PHE A 738 15.72 14.48 -2.70
N TYR A 739 15.61 14.44 -4.03
CA TYR A 739 16.02 15.53 -4.92
C TYR A 739 14.84 16.13 -5.69
N ASP A 740 14.99 17.41 -6.03
CA ASP A 740 14.18 18.05 -7.06
C ASP A 740 14.80 17.78 -8.44
N PHE A 741 13.96 17.33 -9.38
CA PHE A 741 14.36 17.08 -10.77
C PHE A 741 14.11 18.34 -11.60
N TRP A 742 15.20 19.03 -11.98
CA TRP A 742 15.13 20.33 -12.61
C TRP A 742 15.05 20.21 -14.13
N VAL A 743 13.97 20.73 -14.71
CA VAL A 743 13.77 20.87 -16.15
C VAL A 743 13.77 22.36 -16.47
N GLY A 744 14.90 22.87 -16.94
CA GLY A 744 15.10 24.31 -17.10
C GLY A 744 15.05 25.05 -15.75
N GLY A 745 14.06 25.93 -15.59
CA GLY A 745 13.89 26.76 -14.38
C GLY A 745 12.83 26.25 -13.38
N SER A 746 12.24 25.08 -13.62
CA SER A 746 11.16 24.52 -12.79
C SER A 746 11.44 23.07 -12.39
N VAL A 747 10.87 22.65 -11.27
CA VAL A 747 10.90 21.27 -10.82
C VAL A 747 9.79 20.49 -11.54
N ASN A 748 10.14 19.33 -12.11
CA ASN A 748 9.14 18.39 -12.61
C ASN A 748 8.69 17.48 -11.46
N GLU A 749 7.45 17.67 -11.00
CA GLU A 749 6.88 16.89 -9.89
C GLU A 749 6.48 15.45 -10.30
N ASP A 750 6.51 15.11 -11.60
CA ASP A 750 6.24 13.75 -12.10
C ASP A 750 7.44 12.80 -11.96
N VAL A 751 8.62 13.34 -11.60
CA VAL A 751 9.84 12.55 -11.43
C VAL A 751 10.18 12.38 -9.95
N TYR A 752 10.31 11.14 -9.51
CA TYR A 752 10.85 10.77 -8.20
C TYR A 752 12.34 10.53 -8.32
N ALA A 753 13.12 11.17 -7.47
CA ALA A 753 14.57 11.13 -7.53
C ALA A 753 15.16 11.11 -6.13
N TYR A 754 15.94 10.09 -5.81
CA TYR A 754 16.57 9.98 -4.49
C TYR A 754 17.83 9.13 -4.55
N SER A 755 18.64 9.27 -3.50
CA SER A 755 19.84 8.47 -3.30
C SER A 755 19.88 7.90 -1.90
N ASN A 756 20.63 6.82 -1.74
CA ASN A 756 20.99 6.27 -0.45
C ASN A 756 22.44 5.76 -0.47
N ARG A 757 23.05 5.68 0.71
CA ARG A 757 24.44 5.23 0.88
C ARG A 757 24.63 4.45 2.17
N VAL A 758 25.31 3.32 2.05
CA VAL A 758 25.79 2.52 3.18
C VAL A 758 27.25 2.17 2.95
N GLY A 759 28.15 2.81 3.72
CA GLY A 759 29.59 2.73 3.47
C GLY A 759 29.95 3.26 2.08
N GLU A 760 30.64 2.45 1.28
CA GLU A 760 31.00 2.78 -0.11
C GLU A 760 29.91 2.42 -1.12
N HIS A 761 28.85 1.73 -0.70
CA HIS A 761 27.75 1.37 -1.59
C HIS A 761 26.81 2.57 -1.74
N ARG A 762 26.59 2.96 -2.99
CA ARG A 762 25.81 4.15 -3.39
C ARG A 762 24.71 3.70 -4.33
N ALA A 763 23.54 4.32 -4.23
CA ALA A 763 22.46 4.13 -5.18
C ALA A 763 21.80 5.48 -5.52
N ILE A 764 21.42 5.65 -6.78
CA ILE A 764 20.56 6.74 -7.25
C ILE A 764 19.38 6.09 -7.98
N ILE A 765 18.17 6.40 -7.53
CA ILE A 765 16.93 5.92 -8.14
C ILE A 765 16.21 7.12 -8.75
N VAL A 766 15.78 6.95 -10.00
CA VAL A 766 14.99 7.95 -10.73
C VAL A 766 13.80 7.23 -11.35
N PHE A 767 12.58 7.76 -11.20
CA PHE A 767 11.38 7.19 -11.80
C PHE A 767 10.46 8.30 -12.29
N HIS A 768 10.02 8.20 -13.55
CA HIS A 768 9.10 9.15 -14.16
C HIS A 768 7.68 8.57 -14.17
N ASN A 769 6.85 8.91 -13.18
CA ASN A 769 5.50 8.34 -13.07
C ASN A 769 4.47 9.07 -13.94
N ARG A 770 4.74 9.18 -15.24
CA ARG A 770 3.89 9.87 -16.21
C ARG A 770 4.07 9.30 -17.60
N PHE A 771 2.99 9.28 -18.38
CA PHE A 771 3.06 8.97 -19.80
C PHE A 771 3.53 10.19 -20.61
N ALA A 772 4.81 10.54 -20.48
CA ALA A 772 5.47 11.62 -21.22
C ALA A 772 6.99 11.36 -21.27
N SER A 773 7.72 12.14 -22.09
CA SER A 773 9.18 12.21 -22.05
C SER A 773 9.64 13.44 -21.27
N THR A 774 10.76 13.35 -20.56
CA THR A 774 11.36 14.47 -19.82
C THR A 774 12.88 14.32 -19.73
N ALA A 775 13.58 15.44 -19.57
CA ALA A 775 15.04 15.45 -19.45
C ALA A 775 15.46 16.58 -18.51
N GLY A 776 16.34 16.29 -17.57
CA GLY A 776 16.63 17.23 -16.48
C GLY A 776 17.79 16.83 -15.58
N TRP A 777 18.04 17.68 -14.60
CA TRP A 777 19.19 17.58 -13.70
C TRP A 777 18.80 17.24 -12.26
N LEU A 778 19.56 16.32 -11.68
CA LEU A 778 19.53 15.90 -10.28
C LEU A 778 20.69 16.59 -9.55
N ARG A 779 20.42 17.71 -8.87
CA ARG A 779 21.49 18.54 -8.29
C ARG A 779 21.36 18.77 -6.80
N SER A 780 20.30 19.45 -6.38
CA SER A 780 20.06 19.86 -5.00
C SER A 780 18.97 19.02 -4.36
N SER A 781 19.17 18.64 -3.11
CA SER A 781 18.14 17.95 -2.34
C SER A 781 16.98 18.89 -2.01
N THR A 782 15.82 18.30 -1.70
CA THR A 782 14.79 18.98 -0.93
C THR A 782 15.30 19.26 0.49
N ALA A 783 14.58 20.09 1.25
CA ALA A 783 14.92 20.30 2.66
C ALA A 783 14.66 19.02 3.47
N PHE A 784 15.51 18.79 4.47
CA PHE A 784 15.32 17.73 5.47
C PHE A 784 15.88 18.18 6.82
N ALA A 785 15.30 17.66 7.91
CA ALA A 785 15.69 18.03 9.26
C ALA A 785 16.91 17.22 9.75
N VAL A 786 17.84 17.92 10.39
CA VAL A 786 19.03 17.35 11.04
C VAL A 786 19.08 17.79 12.50
N ARG A 787 19.40 16.87 13.42
CA ARG A 787 19.58 17.19 14.84
C ARG A 787 20.82 18.05 15.05
N THR A 788 20.67 19.14 15.79
CA THR A 788 21.80 19.98 16.23
C THR A 788 22.60 19.31 17.36
N GLY A 789 23.85 19.71 17.57
CA GLY A 789 24.76 19.11 18.55
C GLY A 789 24.30 19.13 20.02
N ASN A 790 23.23 19.87 20.35
CA ASN A 790 22.61 19.93 21.67
C ASN A 790 21.38 18.98 21.82
N GLY A 791 21.01 18.24 20.77
CA GLY A 791 20.06 17.12 20.83
C GLY A 791 18.56 17.46 20.81
N GLU A 792 18.15 18.70 21.10
CA GLU A 792 16.72 19.07 21.21
C GLU A 792 16.16 19.85 20.00
N GLU A 793 16.99 20.55 19.21
CA GLU A 793 16.52 21.39 18.10
C GLU A 793 16.86 20.78 16.74
N MET A 794 15.85 20.69 15.87
CA MET A 794 15.96 20.24 14.47
C MET A 794 16.17 21.45 13.55
N VAL A 795 17.18 21.40 12.69
CA VAL A 795 17.43 22.46 11.69
C VAL A 795 17.29 21.89 10.29
N LEU A 796 16.61 22.62 9.41
CA LEU A 796 16.47 22.25 8.01
C LEU A 796 17.76 22.48 7.25
N ARG A 797 18.17 21.47 6.48
CA ARG A 797 19.34 21.50 5.61
C ARG A 797 18.98 21.06 4.19
N GLN A 798 19.73 21.57 3.23
CA GLN A 798 19.81 21.02 1.87
C GLN A 798 21.26 20.61 1.59
N THR A 799 21.45 19.69 0.65
CA THR A 799 22.78 19.21 0.23
C THR A 799 22.82 18.98 -1.28
N LEU A 800 24.02 18.93 -1.83
CA LEU A 800 24.24 18.58 -3.24
C LEU A 800 24.36 17.07 -3.40
N LEU A 801 24.06 16.56 -4.61
CA LEU A 801 24.25 15.15 -4.95
C LEU A 801 25.67 14.66 -4.61
N GLY A 802 26.69 15.46 -4.95
CA GLY A 802 28.09 15.21 -4.64
C GLY A 802 28.39 14.99 -3.17
N GLU A 803 27.85 15.87 -2.31
CA GLU A 803 28.06 15.80 -0.86
C GLU A 803 27.34 14.60 -0.25
N ALA A 804 26.08 14.36 -0.64
CA ALA A 804 25.26 13.25 -0.14
C ALA A 804 25.91 11.88 -0.41
N LEU A 805 26.42 11.68 -1.63
CA LEU A 805 27.07 10.43 -2.03
C LEU A 805 28.58 10.40 -1.77
N GLY A 806 29.18 11.52 -1.39
CA GLY A 806 30.61 11.64 -1.10
C GLY A 806 31.49 11.48 -2.33
N PHE A 807 31.07 12.07 -3.45
CA PHE A 807 31.89 12.14 -4.66
C PHE A 807 33.04 13.15 -4.48
N LYS A 808 34.17 12.91 -5.14
CA LYS A 808 35.35 13.78 -5.08
C LYS A 808 35.37 14.74 -6.27
N GLY A 809 35.29 16.04 -5.98
CA GLY A 809 35.24 17.10 -7.00
C GLY A 809 36.58 17.57 -7.57
N ASP A 810 37.67 16.81 -7.38
CA ASP A 810 39.02 17.25 -7.77
C ASP A 810 39.30 17.22 -9.28
N GLY A 811 38.44 16.56 -10.06
CA GLY A 811 38.52 16.45 -11.52
C GLY A 811 39.41 15.32 -12.03
N ARG A 812 40.07 14.56 -11.15
CA ARG A 812 40.85 13.35 -11.53
C ARG A 812 40.17 12.05 -11.12
N HIS A 813 39.17 12.11 -10.25
CA HIS A 813 38.30 10.96 -9.98
C HIS A 813 37.17 10.87 -11.01
N TYR A 814 36.88 9.65 -11.44
CA TYR A 814 35.74 9.27 -12.25
C TYR A 814 34.96 8.18 -11.52
N TYR A 815 33.66 8.11 -11.78
CA TYR A 815 32.77 7.13 -11.19
C TYR A 815 32.12 6.31 -12.28
N ILE A 816 32.30 4.99 -12.19
CA ILE A 816 31.68 4.01 -13.07
C ILE A 816 30.51 3.40 -12.31
N PHE A 817 29.35 3.29 -12.93
CA PHE A 817 28.16 2.74 -12.29
C PHE A 817 27.26 2.07 -13.32
N ARG A 818 26.42 1.15 -12.85
CA ARG A 818 25.50 0.38 -13.71
C ARG A 818 24.07 0.81 -13.45
N ASP A 819 23.31 0.95 -14.52
CA ASP A 819 21.86 1.02 -14.43
C ASP A 819 21.24 -0.38 -14.45
N TYR A 820 20.53 -0.74 -13.39
CA TYR A 820 19.88 -2.05 -13.28
C TYR A 820 18.61 -2.18 -14.14
N ALA A 821 18.10 -1.08 -14.71
CA ALA A 821 17.00 -1.13 -15.67
C ALA A 821 17.48 -1.62 -17.05
N SER A 822 18.51 -0.97 -17.59
CA SER A 822 19.08 -1.28 -18.92
C SER A 822 20.18 -2.34 -18.89
N GLY A 823 20.87 -2.51 -17.77
CA GLY A 823 22.07 -3.35 -17.63
C GLY A 823 23.36 -2.67 -18.10
N LEU A 824 23.28 -1.42 -18.58
CA LEU A 824 24.42 -0.69 -19.15
C LEU A 824 25.22 0.05 -18.07
N GLU A 825 26.48 0.31 -18.38
CA GLU A 825 27.43 1.03 -17.54
C GLU A 825 27.68 2.45 -18.04
N TYR A 826 27.87 3.35 -17.09
CA TYR A 826 28.15 4.77 -17.30
C TYR A 826 29.47 5.11 -16.64
N ILE A 827 30.18 6.07 -17.22
CA ILE A 827 31.30 6.77 -16.58
C ILE A 827 30.99 8.27 -16.51
N ARG A 828 31.28 8.89 -15.37
CA ARG A 828 31.14 10.34 -15.14
C ARG A 828 32.32 10.91 -14.39
N ASN A 829 32.66 12.16 -14.67
CA ASN A 829 33.69 12.87 -13.93
C ASN A 829 33.18 13.26 -12.52
N GLY A 830 34.00 13.06 -11.49
CA GLY A 830 33.64 13.37 -10.11
C GLY A 830 33.35 14.85 -9.87
N ARG A 831 34.01 15.76 -10.60
CA ARG A 831 33.75 17.21 -10.51
C ARG A 831 32.37 17.59 -11.07
N GLU A 832 31.95 16.95 -12.15
CA GLU A 832 30.62 17.14 -12.73
C GLU A 832 29.54 16.66 -11.76
N LEU A 833 29.64 15.41 -11.30
CA LEU A 833 28.71 14.84 -10.31
C LEU A 833 28.63 15.66 -9.01
N PHE A 834 29.76 16.27 -8.61
CA PHE A 834 29.80 17.08 -7.40
C PHE A 834 29.15 18.46 -7.55
N ASN A 835 29.47 19.18 -8.63
CA ASN A 835 29.07 20.59 -8.78
C ASN A 835 27.76 20.76 -9.57
N GLU A 836 27.58 19.97 -10.62
CA GLU A 836 26.48 20.09 -11.59
C GLU A 836 25.38 19.06 -11.31
N GLY A 837 25.76 17.87 -10.83
CA GLY A 837 24.84 16.78 -10.51
C GLY A 837 24.82 15.72 -11.60
N LEU A 838 23.68 15.03 -11.76
CA LEU A 838 23.49 14.02 -12.80
C LEU A 838 22.37 14.43 -13.75
N PHE A 839 22.66 14.48 -15.05
CA PHE A 839 21.67 14.65 -16.10
C PHE A 839 21.07 13.30 -16.50
N VAL A 840 19.75 13.24 -16.63
CA VAL A 840 19.00 12.03 -17.00
C VAL A 840 17.88 12.39 -17.97
N GLU A 841 17.71 11.55 -18.99
CA GLU A 841 16.60 11.57 -19.94
C GLU A 841 15.69 10.38 -19.61
N MET A 842 14.38 10.60 -19.64
CA MET A 842 13.37 9.65 -19.17
C MET A 842 12.19 9.63 -20.14
N GLU A 843 11.81 8.45 -20.60
CA GLU A 843 10.59 8.19 -21.34
C GLU A 843 9.40 7.89 -20.40
N ALA A 844 8.27 7.53 -21.00
CA ALA A 844 7.03 7.25 -20.27
C ALA A 844 7.17 6.08 -19.30
N TYR A 845 6.92 6.33 -18.01
CA TYR A 845 7.04 5.33 -16.93
C TYR A 845 8.43 4.69 -16.81
N GLU A 846 9.46 5.33 -17.37
CA GLU A 846 10.83 4.83 -17.26
C GLU A 846 11.37 5.03 -15.85
N TYR A 847 12.27 4.14 -15.44
CA TYR A 847 13.05 4.28 -14.24
C TYR A 847 14.52 3.95 -14.51
N HIS A 848 15.41 4.55 -13.74
CA HIS A 848 16.80 4.14 -13.63
C HIS A 848 17.13 3.77 -12.19
N ALA A 849 17.92 2.72 -12.04
CA ALA A 849 18.46 2.28 -10.76
C ALA A 849 19.99 2.22 -10.89
N PHE A 850 20.63 3.37 -10.74
CA PHE A 850 22.08 3.48 -10.82
C PHE A 850 22.70 2.97 -9.51
N MET A 851 23.51 1.93 -9.62
CA MET A 851 24.13 1.23 -8.49
C MET A 851 25.54 0.79 -8.87
N ASP A 852 26.23 0.10 -7.94
CA ASP A 852 27.57 -0.45 -8.15
C ASP A 852 28.61 0.60 -8.55
N PHE A 853 28.55 1.77 -7.89
CA PHE A 853 29.52 2.83 -8.09
C PHE A 853 30.94 2.37 -7.74
N ARG A 854 31.81 2.38 -8.75
CA ARG A 854 33.25 2.15 -8.66
C ARG A 854 33.97 3.48 -8.89
N GLU A 855 34.71 3.92 -7.88
CA GLU A 855 35.60 5.07 -7.98
C GLU A 855 36.88 4.67 -8.72
N VAL A 856 37.26 5.40 -9.76
CA VAL A 856 38.53 5.22 -10.50
C VAL A 856 39.28 6.54 -10.59
N TRP A 857 40.60 6.46 -10.53
CA TRP A 857 41.49 7.61 -10.65
C TRP A 857 42.12 7.65 -12.05
N ASP A 858 42.18 8.83 -12.65
CA ASP A 858 42.78 9.01 -13.97
C ASP A 858 44.28 8.73 -13.94
N ASP A 859 44.73 7.81 -14.80
CA ASP A 859 46.14 7.47 -14.89
C ASP A 859 46.97 8.63 -15.46
N GLU A 860 48.29 8.45 -15.50
CA GLU A 860 49.22 9.48 -16.00
C GLU A 860 49.01 9.80 -17.49
N TYR A 861 48.35 8.90 -18.23
CA TYR A 861 48.03 9.03 -19.65
C TYR A 861 46.67 9.71 -19.90
N GLY A 862 45.86 9.93 -18.85
CA GLY A 862 44.53 10.53 -18.97
C GLY A 862 43.52 9.59 -19.64
N THR A 863 43.70 8.28 -19.51
CA THR A 863 42.89 7.27 -20.19
C THR A 863 41.41 7.39 -19.84
N TRP A 864 41.09 7.51 -18.55
CA TRP A 864 39.71 7.55 -18.08
C TRP A 864 39.04 8.87 -18.45
N GLY A 865 39.81 9.98 -18.43
CA GLY A 865 39.35 11.27 -18.91
C GLY A 865 39.03 11.27 -20.41
N THR A 866 39.90 10.67 -21.22
CA THR A 866 39.67 10.51 -22.67
C THR A 866 38.43 9.68 -22.94
N LEU A 867 38.26 8.53 -22.28
CA LEU A 867 37.08 7.68 -22.42
C LEU A 867 35.80 8.44 -22.03
N CYS A 868 35.80 9.09 -20.86
CA CYS A 868 34.65 9.84 -20.37
C CYS A 868 34.27 10.97 -21.34
N HIS A 869 35.26 11.63 -21.94
CA HIS A 869 35.05 12.67 -22.95
C HIS A 869 34.50 12.11 -24.26
N GLN A 870 35.00 10.95 -24.73
CA GLN A 870 34.52 10.30 -25.95
C GLN A 870 33.08 9.81 -25.82
N LEU A 871 32.72 9.25 -24.65
CA LEU A 871 31.36 8.75 -24.42
C LEU A 871 30.35 9.87 -24.24
N GLN A 872 30.75 11.08 -23.80
CA GLN A 872 29.85 12.24 -23.60
C GLN A 872 28.58 11.91 -22.81
N GLY A 873 28.72 11.04 -21.82
CA GLY A 873 27.61 10.61 -20.99
C GLY A 873 26.82 9.38 -21.50
N ARG A 874 27.06 8.94 -22.74
CA ARG A 874 26.42 7.76 -23.33
C ARG A 874 26.78 6.48 -22.56
N PRO A 875 25.81 5.59 -22.27
CA PRO A 875 26.09 4.30 -21.66
C PRO A 875 26.67 3.28 -22.64
N VAL A 876 27.34 2.26 -22.11
CA VAL A 876 27.95 1.16 -22.86
C VAL A 876 27.73 -0.18 -22.14
N GLU A 877 27.90 -1.30 -22.84
CA GLU A 877 27.73 -2.63 -22.23
C GLU A 877 28.79 -2.93 -21.16
N SER A 878 30.03 -2.47 -21.38
CA SER A 878 31.13 -2.63 -20.43
C SER A 878 32.13 -1.50 -20.56
N ILE A 879 32.32 -0.75 -19.47
CA ILE A 879 33.36 0.28 -19.42
C ILE A 879 34.77 -0.34 -19.44
N ASP A 880 34.91 -1.57 -18.93
CA ASP A 880 36.18 -2.30 -18.94
C ASP A 880 36.60 -2.74 -20.36
N GLU A 881 35.67 -2.94 -21.29
CA GLU A 881 35.99 -3.16 -22.71
C GLU A 881 36.30 -1.84 -23.43
N GLU A 882 35.51 -0.80 -23.19
CA GLU A 882 35.69 0.48 -23.88
C GLU A 882 36.99 1.20 -23.48
N VAL A 883 37.46 1.04 -22.23
CA VAL A 883 38.75 1.59 -21.80
C VAL A 883 39.94 0.93 -22.52
N LYS A 884 39.82 -0.33 -22.96
CA LYS A 884 40.87 -1.00 -23.75
C LYS A 884 41.06 -0.30 -25.09
N LEU A 885 39.99 0.20 -25.69
CA LEU A 885 40.04 0.94 -26.96
C LEU A 885 40.86 2.23 -26.82
N VAL A 886 40.77 2.88 -25.67
CA VAL A 886 41.59 4.08 -25.38
C VAL A 886 43.04 3.70 -25.10
N ARG A 887 43.28 2.64 -24.31
CA ARG A 887 44.64 2.22 -23.91
C ARG A 887 45.45 1.64 -25.06
N PHE A 888 44.80 0.87 -25.92
CA PHE A 888 45.43 0.10 -26.97
C PHE A 888 45.04 0.57 -28.37
N GLY A 889 44.47 1.78 -28.49
CA GLY A 889 44.05 2.38 -29.76
C GLY A 889 45.05 2.16 -30.90
N PRO A 890 46.34 2.54 -30.76
CA PRO A 890 47.33 2.33 -31.82
C PRO A 890 47.51 0.86 -32.25
N LEU A 891 47.42 -0.08 -31.31
CA LEU A 891 47.52 -1.51 -31.61
C LEU A 891 46.28 -2.02 -32.34
N LEU A 892 45.10 -1.54 -31.94
CA LEU A 892 43.82 -1.89 -32.57
C LEU A 892 43.71 -1.28 -33.96
N ASP A 893 44.10 -0.01 -34.14
CA ASP A 893 44.20 0.67 -35.43
C ASP A 893 45.13 -0.11 -36.37
N SER A 894 46.26 -0.62 -35.85
CA SER A 894 47.18 -1.45 -36.65
C SER A 894 46.53 -2.76 -37.09
N LEU A 895 45.65 -3.36 -36.29
CA LEU A 895 44.93 -4.58 -36.68
C LEU A 895 43.83 -4.26 -37.68
N GLU A 896 43.07 -3.20 -37.47
CA GLU A 896 42.05 -2.69 -38.40
C GLU A 896 42.67 -2.40 -39.77
N ASP A 897 43.78 -1.66 -39.81
CA ASP A 897 44.57 -1.40 -41.02
C ASP A 897 45.02 -2.68 -41.73
N ILE A 898 45.29 -3.77 -41.00
CA ILE A 898 45.66 -5.06 -41.58
C ILE A 898 44.43 -5.73 -42.21
N LEU A 899 43.28 -5.70 -41.52
CA LEU A 899 42.03 -6.26 -42.03
C LEU A 899 41.60 -5.50 -43.30
N ASP A 900 41.52 -4.17 -43.25
CA ASP A 900 41.07 -3.32 -44.36
C ASP A 900 41.95 -3.47 -45.61
N ARG A 901 43.28 -3.48 -45.43
CA ARG A 901 44.22 -3.47 -46.57
C ARG A 901 44.46 -4.84 -47.16
N HIS A 902 44.30 -5.91 -46.38
CA HIS A 902 44.79 -7.24 -46.76
C HIS A 902 43.74 -8.35 -46.73
N ALA A 903 42.56 -8.17 -46.10
CA ALA A 903 41.49 -9.18 -46.13
C ALA A 903 41.02 -9.50 -47.57
N GLY A 904 41.17 -8.52 -48.49
CA GLY A 904 41.03 -8.66 -49.94
C GLY A 904 41.75 -9.86 -50.58
N LEU A 905 42.81 -10.37 -49.92
CA LEU A 905 43.53 -11.58 -50.35
C LEU A 905 42.66 -12.84 -50.27
N LEU A 906 41.69 -12.88 -49.35
CA LEU A 906 40.73 -13.99 -49.21
C LEU A 906 39.32 -13.63 -49.68
N THR A 907 38.85 -12.39 -49.49
CA THR A 907 37.49 -11.96 -49.87
C THR A 907 37.29 -11.84 -51.38
N GLY A 908 38.37 -11.87 -52.16
CA GLY A 908 38.34 -11.85 -53.63
C GLY A 908 38.38 -10.46 -54.25
N ASP A 909 38.48 -9.40 -53.44
CA ASP A 909 38.54 -7.99 -53.89
C ASP A 909 39.77 -7.70 -54.77
N PHE A 910 40.80 -8.55 -54.70
CA PHE A 910 42.01 -8.46 -55.50
C PHE A 910 42.04 -9.39 -56.73
N GLY A 911 40.92 -10.06 -57.06
CA GLY A 911 40.84 -11.09 -58.09
C GLY A 911 41.23 -10.67 -59.53
N GLU A 912 41.25 -9.37 -59.83
CA GLU A 912 41.66 -8.82 -61.14
C GLU A 912 43.16 -8.42 -61.22
N LEU A 913 43.92 -8.53 -60.13
CA LEU A 913 45.32 -8.12 -60.07
C LEU A 913 46.29 -9.15 -60.65
N ASP A 914 47.41 -8.70 -61.22
CA ASP A 914 48.45 -9.59 -61.72
C ASP A 914 49.26 -10.25 -60.59
N ALA A 915 49.93 -11.37 -60.90
CA ALA A 915 50.70 -12.14 -59.92
C ALA A 915 51.82 -11.32 -59.24
N LYS A 916 52.31 -10.27 -59.90
CA LYS A 916 53.33 -9.37 -59.34
C LYS A 916 52.74 -8.42 -58.30
N SER A 917 51.54 -7.90 -58.54
CA SER A 917 50.80 -7.05 -57.62
C SER A 917 50.32 -7.83 -56.40
N LEU A 918 49.78 -9.05 -56.58
CA LEU A 918 49.41 -9.94 -55.48
C LEU A 918 50.62 -10.30 -54.61
N LYS A 919 51.78 -10.57 -55.21
CA LYS A 919 53.01 -10.78 -54.43
C LYS A 919 53.37 -9.57 -53.58
N LYS A 920 53.26 -8.36 -54.12
CA LYS A 920 53.56 -7.13 -53.39
C LYS A 920 52.60 -6.91 -52.20
N ILE A 921 51.32 -7.24 -52.35
CA ILE A 921 50.33 -7.17 -51.26
C ILE A 921 50.67 -8.20 -50.17
N ARG A 922 51.01 -9.45 -50.54
CA ARG A 922 51.44 -10.47 -49.56
C ARG A 922 52.73 -10.10 -48.81
N ASP A 923 53.69 -9.49 -49.50
CA ASP A 923 54.93 -9.00 -48.87
C ASP A 923 54.58 -7.86 -47.88
N ALA A 924 53.68 -6.94 -48.26
CA ALA A 924 53.23 -5.86 -47.37
C ALA A 924 52.42 -6.38 -46.16
N PHE A 925 51.57 -7.40 -46.34
CA PHE A 925 50.86 -8.06 -45.25
C PHE A 925 51.83 -8.64 -44.21
N GLN A 926 52.91 -9.31 -44.65
CA GLN A 926 53.93 -9.84 -43.73
C GLN A 926 54.64 -8.72 -42.96
N ASP A 927 54.97 -7.61 -43.62
CA ASP A 927 55.62 -6.46 -42.98
C ASP A 927 54.69 -5.79 -41.95
N ASP A 928 53.42 -5.62 -42.27
CA ASP A 928 52.43 -5.04 -41.35
C ASP A 928 52.12 -5.99 -40.18
N LEU A 929 52.00 -7.30 -40.43
CA LEU A 929 51.80 -8.31 -39.39
C LEU A 929 53.02 -8.41 -38.45
N HIS A 930 54.25 -8.32 -38.98
CA HIS A 930 55.46 -8.28 -38.17
C HIS A 930 55.48 -7.08 -37.22
N ARG A 931 55.07 -5.90 -37.71
CA ARG A 931 54.96 -4.69 -36.88
C ARG A 931 53.90 -4.87 -35.79
N PHE A 932 52.70 -5.32 -36.15
CA PHE A 932 51.61 -5.55 -35.21
C PHE A 932 52.00 -6.53 -34.09
N ILE A 933 52.58 -7.68 -34.44
CA ILE A 933 53.03 -8.69 -33.45
C ILE A 933 54.15 -8.12 -32.58
N GLY A 934 55.08 -7.35 -33.15
CA GLY A 934 56.15 -6.69 -32.39
C GLY A 934 55.63 -5.67 -31.38
N GLU A 935 54.63 -4.86 -31.77
CA GLU A 935 53.95 -3.92 -30.89
C GLU A 935 53.18 -4.63 -29.77
N LEU A 936 52.43 -5.68 -30.11
CA LEU A 936 51.73 -6.54 -29.14
C LEU A 936 52.72 -7.15 -28.13
N ALA A 937 53.82 -7.74 -28.59
CA ALA A 937 54.84 -8.34 -27.74
C ALA A 937 55.45 -7.30 -26.77
N GLY A 938 55.71 -6.09 -27.26
CA GLY A 938 56.20 -4.97 -26.45
C GLY A 938 55.21 -4.55 -25.35
N LEU A 939 53.93 -4.44 -25.69
CA LEU A 939 52.86 -4.07 -24.74
C LEU A 939 52.56 -5.19 -23.73
N ALA A 940 52.65 -6.45 -24.16
CA ALA A 940 52.42 -7.63 -23.32
C ALA A 940 53.65 -8.06 -22.50
N LEU A 941 54.82 -7.44 -22.74
CA LEU A 941 56.13 -7.78 -22.14
C LEU A 941 56.57 -9.23 -22.44
N LEU A 942 56.27 -9.71 -23.65
CA LEU A 942 56.63 -11.05 -24.11
C LEU A 942 58.02 -11.08 -24.75
N THR A 943 58.70 -12.23 -24.69
CA THR A 943 60.10 -12.39 -25.15
C THR A 943 60.24 -13.14 -26.47
N GLY A 944 59.17 -13.74 -26.99
CA GLY A 944 59.17 -14.45 -28.27
C GLY A 944 59.39 -13.52 -29.47
N ALA A 945 60.00 -14.06 -30.52
CA ALA A 945 60.30 -13.33 -31.75
C ALA A 945 59.10 -13.36 -32.72
N PRO A 946 58.72 -12.25 -33.37
CA PRO A 946 57.63 -12.24 -34.35
C PRO A 946 57.91 -13.02 -35.65
N GLU A 947 59.17 -13.16 -36.07
CA GLU A 947 59.54 -13.68 -37.40
C GLU A 947 59.07 -15.13 -37.68
N PRO A 948 59.19 -16.10 -36.74
CA PRO A 948 58.66 -17.45 -36.95
C PRO A 948 57.15 -17.49 -37.15
N ILE A 949 56.42 -16.66 -36.39
CA ILE A 949 54.95 -16.56 -36.46
C ILE A 949 54.53 -16.02 -37.83
N VAL A 950 55.11 -14.90 -38.26
CA VAL A 950 54.82 -14.30 -39.57
C VAL A 950 55.14 -15.27 -40.71
N THR A 951 56.24 -16.03 -40.60
CA THR A 951 56.63 -17.03 -41.60
C THR A 951 55.63 -18.19 -41.66
N ALA A 952 55.09 -18.63 -40.52
CA ALA A 952 54.07 -19.66 -40.47
C ALA A 952 52.75 -19.15 -41.08
N VAL A 953 52.28 -17.97 -40.65
CA VAL A 953 51.05 -17.32 -41.14
C VAL A 953 51.09 -17.08 -42.65
N ALA A 954 52.25 -16.72 -43.22
CA ALA A 954 52.39 -16.54 -44.66
C ALA A 954 52.15 -17.85 -45.45
N LYS A 955 52.52 -19.02 -44.91
CA LYS A 955 52.23 -20.32 -45.54
C LYS A 955 50.75 -20.70 -45.40
N GLU A 956 50.19 -20.40 -44.24
CA GLU A 956 48.77 -20.64 -43.92
C GLU A 956 47.85 -19.83 -44.81
N LEU A 957 48.19 -18.57 -45.09
CA LEU A 957 47.48 -17.72 -46.03
C LEU A 957 47.41 -18.36 -47.42
N LEU A 958 48.53 -18.86 -47.94
CA LEU A 958 48.57 -19.54 -49.25
C LEU A 958 47.71 -20.81 -49.26
N TYR A 959 47.64 -21.53 -48.14
CA TYR A 959 46.77 -22.70 -48.01
C TYR A 959 45.29 -22.28 -48.02
N LEU A 960 44.92 -21.25 -47.24
CA LEU A 960 43.57 -20.69 -47.21
C LEU A 960 43.12 -20.13 -48.57
N GLU A 961 43.98 -19.40 -49.28
CA GLU A 961 43.71 -18.93 -50.65
C GLU A 961 43.43 -20.10 -51.59
N SER A 962 44.20 -21.19 -51.48
CA SER A 962 43.99 -22.38 -52.32
C SER A 962 42.66 -23.10 -52.04
N LEU A 963 42.15 -23.01 -50.81
CA LEU A 963 40.84 -23.52 -50.42
C LEU A 963 39.72 -22.61 -50.92
N ALA A 964 39.91 -21.29 -50.88
CA ALA A 964 38.96 -20.29 -51.37
C ALA A 964 38.80 -20.30 -52.91
N GLU A 965 39.88 -20.56 -53.65
CA GLU A 965 39.86 -20.67 -55.13
C GLU A 965 39.27 -22.02 -55.63
N GLY A 966 39.20 -23.03 -54.76
CA GLY A 966 38.78 -24.38 -55.11
C GLY A 966 37.26 -24.52 -55.28
N LYS A 967 36.79 -24.99 -56.45
CA LYS A 967 35.37 -25.33 -56.71
C LYS A 967 34.84 -26.56 -55.94
N SER A 968 35.52 -27.02 -54.88
CA SER A 968 35.07 -28.15 -54.07
C SER A 968 34.14 -27.65 -52.96
N ALA A 969 32.87 -28.02 -53.05
CA ALA A 969 31.77 -27.54 -52.21
C ALA A 969 31.78 -28.05 -50.74
N THR A 970 32.96 -28.15 -50.11
CA THR A 970 33.13 -28.84 -48.82
C THR A 970 33.83 -28.04 -47.72
N HIS A 971 34.20 -26.77 -47.94
CA HIS A 971 34.86 -25.96 -46.91
C HIS A 971 33.99 -24.77 -46.44
N PRO A 972 34.01 -24.42 -45.14
CA PRO A 972 33.15 -23.38 -44.58
C PRO A 972 33.52 -21.94 -44.98
N VAL A 973 34.62 -21.74 -45.72
CA VAL A 973 35.20 -20.42 -46.10
C VAL A 973 34.65 -19.91 -47.43
N SER A 974 33.36 -20.12 -47.69
CA SER A 974 32.69 -19.60 -48.89
C SER A 974 31.88 -18.37 -48.55
N GLY A 975 32.17 -17.21 -49.14
CA GLY A 975 31.47 -15.96 -48.83
C GLY A 975 32.32 -14.98 -48.02
N TYR A 976 31.94 -13.71 -48.09
CA TYR A 976 32.74 -12.59 -47.59
C TYR A 976 32.95 -12.64 -46.07
N THR A 977 31.87 -12.81 -45.29
CA THR A 977 31.89 -12.87 -43.82
C THR A 977 32.71 -14.06 -43.34
N ALA A 978 32.58 -15.21 -43.99
CA ALA A 978 33.39 -16.39 -43.70
C ALA A 978 34.88 -16.15 -44.02
N GLN A 979 35.20 -15.54 -45.17
CA GLN A 979 36.58 -15.23 -45.56
C GLN A 979 37.23 -14.20 -44.64
N LEU A 980 36.49 -13.16 -44.22
CA LEU A 980 36.93 -12.16 -43.26
C LEU A 980 37.20 -12.80 -41.89
N LEU A 981 36.31 -13.65 -41.39
CA LEU A 981 36.52 -14.37 -40.12
C LEU A 981 37.77 -15.25 -40.17
N ALA A 982 37.97 -15.99 -41.27
CA ALA A 982 39.14 -16.83 -41.47
C ALA A 982 40.43 -16.01 -41.53
N PHE A 983 40.41 -14.84 -42.20
CA PHE A 983 41.54 -13.92 -42.26
C PHE A 983 41.86 -13.33 -40.88
N ALA A 984 40.85 -12.87 -40.14
CA ALA A 984 41.03 -12.34 -38.81
C ALA A 984 41.59 -13.39 -37.83
N TRP A 985 41.11 -14.63 -37.93
CA TRP A 985 41.63 -15.76 -37.14
C TRP A 985 43.09 -16.05 -37.49
N LEU A 986 43.42 -16.05 -38.78
CA LEU A 986 44.79 -16.24 -39.29
C LEU A 986 45.78 -15.20 -38.70
N CYS A 987 45.36 -13.94 -38.57
CA CYS A 987 46.21 -12.89 -38.01
C CYS A 987 46.53 -13.08 -36.51
N LEU A 988 45.68 -13.82 -35.77
CA LEU A 988 45.73 -13.84 -34.30
C LEU A 988 46.01 -15.22 -33.68
N HIS A 989 45.73 -16.33 -34.37
CA HIS A 989 45.71 -17.67 -33.74
C HIS A 989 47.05 -18.16 -33.18
N ARG A 990 48.18 -17.62 -33.66
CA ARG A 990 49.55 -17.96 -33.22
C ARG A 990 50.20 -16.98 -32.27
N ILE A 991 49.55 -15.88 -31.90
CA ILE A 991 50.20 -14.83 -31.08
C ILE A 991 50.63 -15.35 -29.69
N GLY A 992 50.01 -16.41 -29.18
CA GLY A 992 50.42 -17.08 -27.94
C GLY A 992 51.78 -17.77 -28.02
N GLU A 993 52.32 -18.02 -29.22
CA GLU A 993 53.69 -18.54 -29.40
C GLU A 993 54.78 -17.51 -29.03
N LEU A 994 54.40 -16.27 -28.72
CA LEU A 994 55.29 -15.24 -28.16
C LEU A 994 55.69 -15.53 -26.71
N GLU A 995 54.95 -16.38 -26.00
CA GLU A 995 55.25 -16.81 -24.64
C GLU A 995 55.89 -18.21 -24.63
N GLU A 996 56.93 -18.40 -23.81
CA GLU A 996 57.53 -19.72 -23.61
C GLU A 996 56.63 -20.55 -22.68
N GLY A 997 55.82 -21.45 -23.22
CA GLY A 997 54.91 -22.31 -22.45
C GLY A 997 54.31 -23.46 -23.27
N ASP A 998 53.57 -24.34 -22.59
CA ASP A 998 53.02 -25.58 -23.18
C ASP A 998 51.59 -25.42 -23.74
N GLU A 999 50.94 -24.25 -23.60
CA GLU A 999 49.55 -24.01 -24.06
C GLU A 999 49.35 -22.69 -24.86
N PRO A 1000 49.97 -22.53 -26.06
CA PRO A 1000 49.82 -21.33 -26.88
C PRO A 1000 48.37 -20.90 -27.23
N PRO A 1001 47.40 -21.80 -27.46
CA PRO A 1001 46.00 -21.42 -27.70
C PRO A 1001 45.32 -20.70 -26.52
N ALA A 1002 45.65 -21.09 -25.29
CA ALA A 1002 45.13 -20.46 -24.08
C ALA A 1002 45.70 -19.04 -23.92
N VAL A 1003 47.02 -18.88 -24.12
CA VAL A 1003 47.71 -17.58 -24.11
C VAL A 1003 47.15 -16.66 -25.20
N THR A 1004 46.92 -17.19 -26.40
CA THR A 1004 46.29 -16.43 -27.50
C THR A 1004 44.93 -15.88 -27.10
N THR A 1005 44.09 -16.73 -26.49
CA THR A 1005 42.76 -16.32 -26.04
C THR A 1005 42.85 -15.25 -24.96
N GLU A 1006 43.79 -15.37 -24.01
CA GLU A 1006 44.05 -14.34 -23.01
C GLU A 1006 44.47 -13.01 -23.63
N LEU A 1007 45.43 -13.01 -24.57
CA LEU A 1007 45.92 -11.80 -25.23
C LEU A 1007 44.81 -11.12 -26.04
N VAL A 1008 44.03 -11.89 -26.78
CA VAL A 1008 42.88 -11.38 -27.55
C VAL A 1008 41.87 -10.67 -26.64
N GLU A 1009 41.54 -11.26 -25.48
CA GLU A 1009 40.63 -10.65 -24.52
C GLU A 1009 41.27 -9.46 -23.79
N ARG A 1010 42.52 -9.57 -23.35
CA ARG A 1010 43.23 -8.54 -22.57
C ARG A 1010 43.40 -7.24 -23.35
N PHE A 1011 43.71 -7.33 -24.64
CA PHE A 1011 43.95 -6.17 -25.50
C PHE A 1011 42.72 -5.75 -26.31
N GLY A 1012 41.61 -6.49 -26.24
CA GLY A 1012 40.37 -6.14 -26.95
C GLY A 1012 40.46 -6.33 -28.47
N LEU A 1013 41.31 -7.26 -28.94
CA LEU A 1013 41.61 -7.48 -30.37
C LEU A 1013 40.40 -7.97 -31.18
N VAL A 1014 39.31 -8.33 -30.52
CA VAL A 1014 38.03 -8.68 -31.13
C VAL A 1014 37.32 -7.46 -31.73
N ARG A 1015 37.63 -6.25 -31.23
CA ARG A 1015 36.88 -5.04 -31.62
C ARG A 1015 37.00 -4.72 -33.11
N PRO A 1016 38.20 -4.64 -33.72
CA PRO A 1016 38.33 -4.37 -35.16
C PRO A 1016 37.59 -5.39 -36.02
N ILE A 1017 37.64 -6.67 -35.63
CA ILE A 1017 36.94 -7.76 -36.32
C ILE A 1017 35.43 -7.54 -36.29
N ARG A 1018 34.89 -7.17 -35.13
CA ARG A 1018 33.45 -6.91 -34.96
C ARG A 1018 33.00 -5.70 -35.78
N ASP A 1019 33.77 -4.63 -35.78
CA ASP A 1019 33.41 -3.38 -36.46
C ASP A 1019 33.39 -3.59 -37.99
N GLU A 1020 34.36 -4.34 -38.52
CA GLU A 1020 34.37 -4.74 -39.95
C GLU A 1020 33.20 -5.68 -40.31
N LEU A 1021 32.87 -6.65 -39.44
CA LEU A 1021 31.71 -7.53 -39.63
C LEU A 1021 30.37 -6.77 -39.61
N TYR A 1022 30.29 -5.59 -38.97
CA TYR A 1022 29.09 -4.75 -38.97
C TYR A 1022 29.01 -3.80 -40.18
N ALA A 1023 30.16 -3.40 -40.73
CA ALA A 1023 30.22 -2.48 -41.88
C ALA A 1023 29.67 -3.12 -43.16
N GLU A 1024 29.85 -4.43 -43.34
CA GLU A 1024 29.51 -5.16 -44.56
C GLU A 1024 28.29 -6.09 -44.36
N GLY A 1025 27.19 -5.79 -45.06
CA GLY A 1025 25.97 -6.60 -45.01
C GLY A 1025 26.13 -7.91 -45.80
N GLY A 1026 26.07 -9.04 -45.10
CA GLY A 1026 26.30 -10.37 -45.67
C GLY A 1026 25.50 -10.68 -46.95
N GLY A 1027 26.17 -11.23 -47.96
CA GLY A 1027 25.57 -11.68 -49.22
C GLY A 1027 24.76 -12.98 -49.09
N VAL A 1028 23.95 -13.29 -50.10
CA VAL A 1028 22.95 -14.40 -50.10
C VAL A 1028 23.57 -15.81 -50.05
N ASP A 1029 24.88 -15.95 -50.33
CA ASP A 1029 25.58 -17.25 -50.41
C ASP A 1029 26.64 -17.46 -49.29
N ASP A 1030 26.53 -16.75 -48.17
CA ASP A 1030 27.47 -16.84 -47.05
C ASP A 1030 26.93 -17.70 -45.87
N PRO A 1031 27.62 -18.77 -45.45
CA PRO A 1031 27.17 -19.69 -44.40
C PRO A 1031 27.11 -19.05 -43.01
N LEU A 1032 27.81 -17.93 -42.78
CA LEU A 1032 27.76 -17.17 -41.53
C LEU A 1032 26.77 -16.00 -41.59
N ALA A 1033 26.29 -15.58 -42.76
CA ALA A 1033 25.37 -14.44 -42.88
C ALA A 1033 24.01 -14.61 -42.19
N THR A 1034 23.65 -15.84 -41.81
CA THR A 1034 22.43 -16.10 -41.01
C THR A 1034 22.64 -15.94 -39.51
N LEU A 1035 23.88 -15.74 -39.07
CA LEU A 1035 24.25 -15.56 -37.67
C LEU A 1035 24.41 -14.09 -37.33
N ASP A 1036 24.06 -13.73 -36.09
CA ASP A 1036 24.41 -12.41 -35.55
C ASP A 1036 25.92 -12.31 -35.29
N VAL A 1037 26.46 -11.09 -35.29
CA VAL A 1037 27.90 -10.84 -35.12
C VAL A 1037 28.42 -11.39 -33.77
N VAL A 1038 27.60 -11.39 -32.71
CA VAL A 1038 28.01 -11.95 -31.41
C VAL A 1038 28.23 -13.46 -31.51
N SER A 1039 27.34 -14.18 -32.22
CA SER A 1039 27.53 -15.59 -32.53
C SER A 1039 28.80 -15.85 -33.34
N ILE A 1040 29.09 -15.00 -34.34
CA ILE A 1040 30.30 -15.12 -35.17
C ILE A 1040 31.57 -14.92 -34.32
N ILE A 1041 31.57 -13.93 -33.43
CA ILE A 1041 32.67 -13.70 -32.49
C ILE A 1041 32.85 -14.86 -31.50
N ARG A 1042 31.76 -15.49 -31.04
CA ARG A 1042 31.86 -16.69 -30.19
C ARG A 1042 32.49 -17.86 -30.93
N LEU A 1043 32.12 -18.07 -32.19
CA LEU A 1043 32.77 -19.06 -33.06
C LEU A 1043 34.26 -18.75 -33.23
N PHE A 1044 34.62 -17.51 -33.51
CA PHE A 1044 36.01 -17.05 -33.59
C PHE A 1044 36.81 -17.38 -32.32
N LYS A 1045 36.28 -17.04 -31.14
CA LYS A 1045 36.91 -17.34 -29.86
C LYS A 1045 37.04 -18.85 -29.62
N ALA A 1046 36.02 -19.63 -29.97
CA ALA A 1046 36.06 -21.08 -29.90
C ALA A 1046 37.15 -21.67 -30.82
N MET A 1047 37.31 -21.12 -32.03
CA MET A 1047 38.39 -21.52 -32.94
C MET A 1047 39.78 -21.21 -32.37
N LEU A 1048 39.98 -20.05 -31.75
CA LEU A 1048 41.28 -19.71 -31.13
C LEU A 1048 41.68 -20.70 -30.02
N HIS A 1049 40.73 -21.09 -29.18
CA HIS A 1049 40.99 -21.97 -28.05
C HIS A 1049 41.13 -23.45 -28.48
N TRP A 1050 40.26 -23.92 -29.37
CA TRP A 1050 40.11 -25.35 -29.71
C TRP A 1050 40.72 -25.76 -31.05
N GLN A 1051 41.54 -24.90 -31.68
CA GLN A 1051 42.19 -25.12 -32.98
C GLN A 1051 43.03 -26.41 -33.09
N GLU A 1052 43.52 -26.95 -31.96
CA GLU A 1052 44.34 -28.18 -31.95
C GLU A 1052 43.55 -29.45 -31.63
N LEU A 1053 42.26 -29.34 -31.26
CA LEU A 1053 41.45 -30.49 -30.84
C LEU A 1053 41.45 -31.62 -31.87
N LEU A 1054 41.24 -31.28 -33.15
CA LEU A 1054 41.18 -32.27 -34.22
C LEU A 1054 42.56 -32.75 -34.70
N ALA A 1055 43.64 -32.15 -34.19
CA ALA A 1055 45.01 -32.63 -34.41
C ALA A 1055 45.27 -33.91 -33.58
N LEU A 1056 44.57 -34.06 -32.45
CA LEU A 1056 44.67 -35.21 -31.56
C LEU A 1056 44.07 -36.48 -32.19
N PRO A 1057 44.54 -37.69 -31.82
CA PRO A 1057 43.86 -38.93 -32.14
C PRO A 1057 42.40 -38.95 -31.64
N VAL A 1058 41.48 -39.56 -32.38
CA VAL A 1058 40.04 -39.62 -32.05
C VAL A 1058 39.75 -40.04 -30.60
N LYS A 1059 40.55 -40.94 -30.03
CA LYS A 1059 40.37 -41.36 -28.63
C LYS A 1059 40.67 -40.25 -27.62
N GLU A 1060 41.69 -39.44 -27.89
CA GLU A 1060 42.08 -38.33 -27.02
C GLU A 1060 41.09 -37.18 -27.17
N GLN A 1061 40.50 -36.98 -28.36
CA GLN A 1061 39.41 -36.01 -28.56
C GLN A 1061 38.22 -36.24 -27.62
N GLU A 1062 37.92 -37.51 -27.29
CA GLU A 1062 36.81 -37.87 -26.41
C GLU A 1062 37.04 -37.42 -24.96
N GLU A 1063 38.29 -37.31 -24.53
CA GLU A 1063 38.66 -36.88 -23.17
C GLU A 1063 38.36 -35.38 -22.95
N TRP A 1064 38.31 -34.60 -24.02
CA TRP A 1064 38.10 -33.14 -23.98
C TRP A 1064 36.67 -32.69 -24.28
N LEU A 1065 35.73 -33.62 -24.53
CA LEU A 1065 34.35 -33.26 -24.90
C LEU A 1065 33.60 -32.54 -23.78
N GLU A 1066 33.87 -32.91 -22.53
CA GLU A 1066 33.26 -32.25 -21.38
C GLU A 1066 33.74 -30.79 -21.28
N ASP A 1067 35.05 -30.57 -21.37
CA ASP A 1067 35.65 -29.24 -21.33
C ASP A 1067 35.20 -28.38 -22.52
N LEU A 1068 35.11 -28.96 -23.72
CA LEU A 1068 34.59 -28.29 -24.91
C LEU A 1068 33.15 -27.81 -24.69
N LEU A 1069 32.29 -28.61 -24.04
CA LEU A 1069 30.91 -28.21 -23.76
C LEU A 1069 30.77 -27.29 -22.55
N LEU A 1070 31.78 -27.20 -21.69
CA LEU A 1070 31.86 -26.27 -20.56
C LEU A 1070 32.43 -24.90 -20.96
N ASP A 1071 33.18 -24.83 -22.06
CA ASP A 1071 33.64 -23.58 -22.64
C ASP A 1071 32.44 -22.64 -22.94
N ARG A 1072 32.49 -21.43 -22.38
CA ARG A 1072 31.39 -20.46 -22.49
C ARG A 1072 31.10 -20.06 -23.93
N ASN A 1073 32.13 -19.90 -24.77
CA ASN A 1073 31.95 -19.47 -26.15
C ASN A 1073 31.33 -20.61 -26.96
N VAL A 1074 31.77 -21.84 -26.74
CA VAL A 1074 31.22 -23.03 -27.38
C VAL A 1074 29.77 -23.26 -26.95
N ALA A 1075 29.50 -23.35 -25.64
CA ALA A 1075 28.16 -23.61 -25.10
C ALA A 1075 27.13 -22.58 -25.59
N ALA A 1076 27.52 -21.29 -25.60
CA ALA A 1076 26.65 -20.22 -26.05
C ALA A 1076 26.50 -20.17 -27.57
N PHE A 1077 27.53 -20.54 -28.34
CA PHE A 1077 27.45 -20.61 -29.81
C PHE A 1077 26.55 -21.77 -30.28
N ILE A 1078 26.69 -22.94 -29.65
CA ILE A 1078 25.89 -24.13 -29.99
C ILE A 1078 24.46 -24.06 -29.46
N GLY A 1079 24.10 -23.00 -28.73
CA GLY A 1079 22.76 -22.82 -28.18
C GLY A 1079 22.40 -23.88 -27.14
N ARG A 1080 23.33 -24.20 -26.22
CA ARG A 1080 23.06 -25.11 -25.10
C ARG A 1080 21.91 -24.56 -24.24
N HIS A 1081 20.87 -25.36 -24.04
CA HIS A 1081 19.67 -24.95 -23.28
C HIS A 1081 19.03 -26.14 -22.56
N SER A 1082 18.29 -25.83 -21.50
CA SER A 1082 17.52 -26.82 -20.73
C SER A 1082 16.10 -26.94 -21.27
N SER A 1083 15.62 -28.17 -21.44
CA SER A 1083 14.23 -28.47 -21.77
C SER A 1083 13.79 -29.71 -20.99
N GLY A 1084 12.86 -29.52 -20.04
CA GLY A 1084 12.53 -30.53 -19.04
C GLY A 1084 13.74 -30.87 -18.13
N PRO A 1085 14.00 -32.16 -17.83
CA PRO A 1085 15.12 -32.56 -16.97
C PRO A 1085 16.46 -32.72 -17.71
N HIS A 1086 16.56 -32.31 -18.98
CA HIS A 1086 17.72 -32.56 -19.84
C HIS A 1086 18.26 -31.29 -20.51
N GLU A 1087 19.54 -31.32 -20.87
CA GLU A 1087 20.20 -30.28 -21.65
C GLU A 1087 20.43 -30.73 -23.10
N TRP A 1088 20.25 -29.80 -24.02
CA TRP A 1088 20.33 -30.00 -25.46
C TRP A 1088 21.19 -28.91 -26.10
N PHE A 1089 21.73 -29.17 -27.28
CA PHE A 1089 22.38 -28.17 -28.13
C PHE A 1089 21.87 -28.24 -29.58
N VAL A 1090 22.03 -27.14 -30.31
CA VAL A 1090 21.48 -26.95 -31.66
C VAL A 1090 22.36 -27.68 -32.68
N LYS A 1091 21.73 -28.53 -33.49
CA LYS A 1091 22.38 -29.34 -34.53
C LYS A 1091 23.23 -28.51 -35.49
N GLU A 1092 22.62 -27.50 -36.12
CA GLU A 1092 23.24 -26.73 -37.20
C GLU A 1092 24.45 -25.95 -36.67
N ARG A 1093 24.36 -25.44 -35.43
CA ARG A 1093 25.46 -24.73 -34.76
C ARG A 1093 26.62 -25.68 -34.40
N TRP A 1094 26.32 -26.90 -33.97
CA TRP A 1094 27.36 -27.90 -33.69
C TRP A 1094 28.11 -28.33 -34.95
N GLU A 1095 27.39 -28.65 -36.02
CA GLU A 1095 28.01 -29.04 -37.30
C GLU A 1095 28.88 -27.92 -37.87
N LEU A 1096 28.40 -26.68 -37.76
CA LEU A 1096 29.16 -25.50 -38.15
C LEU A 1096 30.43 -25.34 -37.30
N LEU A 1097 30.35 -25.44 -35.96
CA LEU A 1097 31.52 -25.38 -35.07
C LEU A 1097 32.58 -26.40 -35.48
N VAL A 1098 32.18 -27.67 -35.68
CA VAL A 1098 33.11 -28.75 -36.03
C VAL A 1098 33.78 -28.50 -37.39
N ALA A 1099 33.04 -28.00 -38.38
CA ALA A 1099 33.61 -27.65 -39.69
C ALA A 1099 34.67 -26.54 -39.60
N TRP A 1100 34.44 -25.53 -38.74
CA TRP A 1100 35.40 -24.44 -38.52
C TRP A 1100 36.61 -24.86 -37.68
N LEU A 1101 36.44 -25.80 -36.73
CA LEU A 1101 37.58 -26.42 -36.04
C LEU A 1101 38.42 -27.27 -37.00
N GLU A 1102 37.78 -28.00 -37.92
CA GLU A 1102 38.49 -28.76 -38.95
C GLU A 1102 39.34 -27.84 -39.82
N LEU A 1103 38.77 -26.72 -40.27
CA LEU A 1103 39.49 -25.70 -41.01
C LEU A 1103 40.69 -25.18 -40.19
N ALA A 1104 40.45 -24.71 -38.96
CA ALA A 1104 41.48 -24.15 -38.09
C ALA A 1104 42.66 -25.13 -37.91
N THR A 1105 42.38 -26.40 -37.65
CA THR A 1105 43.41 -27.44 -37.51
C THR A 1105 44.20 -27.64 -38.81
N LEU A 1106 43.53 -27.73 -39.97
CA LEU A 1106 44.21 -27.93 -41.25
C LEU A 1106 45.10 -26.76 -41.63
N VAL A 1107 44.64 -25.53 -41.37
CA VAL A 1107 45.41 -24.31 -41.61
C VAL A 1107 46.64 -24.30 -40.70
N ASN A 1108 46.49 -24.53 -39.39
CA ASN A 1108 47.61 -24.59 -38.44
C ASN A 1108 48.67 -25.64 -38.88
N GLU A 1109 48.24 -26.84 -39.32
CA GLU A 1109 49.13 -27.88 -39.85
C GLU A 1109 49.90 -27.45 -41.12
N ALA A 1110 49.30 -26.60 -41.97
CA ALA A 1110 49.97 -26.07 -43.15
C ALA A 1110 51.12 -25.12 -42.78
N GLY A 1111 50.98 -24.32 -41.71
CA GLY A 1111 52.03 -23.45 -41.18
C GLY A 1111 53.24 -24.22 -40.66
N LEU A 1112 52.98 -25.33 -39.95
CA LEU A 1112 54.00 -26.24 -39.41
C LEU A 1112 54.73 -27.03 -40.51
N ALA A 1113 54.09 -27.26 -41.67
CA ALA A 1113 54.69 -27.99 -42.78
C ALA A 1113 55.85 -27.24 -43.43
N ARG A 1114 56.96 -27.94 -43.72
CA ARG A 1114 58.09 -27.39 -44.48
C ARG A 1114 57.70 -26.97 -45.90
N SER A 1115 56.73 -27.65 -46.50
CA SER A 1115 56.22 -27.38 -47.86
C SER A 1115 55.07 -26.39 -47.92
N GLY A 1116 54.52 -25.94 -46.78
CA GLY A 1116 53.29 -25.14 -46.75
C GLY A 1116 52.05 -25.90 -47.26
N LYS A 1117 52.11 -27.24 -47.27
CA LYS A 1117 51.02 -28.12 -47.72
C LYS A 1117 50.81 -29.22 -46.71
N VAL A 1118 49.57 -29.41 -46.29
CA VAL A 1118 49.16 -30.52 -45.42
C VAL A 1118 49.28 -31.83 -46.22
N SER A 1119 49.76 -32.90 -45.57
CA SER A 1119 49.81 -34.20 -46.23
C SER A 1119 48.40 -34.79 -46.37
N ALA A 1120 48.10 -35.47 -47.48
CA ALA A 1120 46.79 -36.12 -47.68
C ALA A 1120 46.42 -37.12 -46.57
N ALA A 1121 47.43 -37.71 -45.90
CA ALA A 1121 47.21 -38.58 -44.75
C ALA A 1121 46.70 -37.81 -43.52
N ARG A 1122 47.21 -36.59 -43.31
CA ARG A 1122 46.81 -35.71 -42.21
C ARG A 1122 45.44 -35.08 -42.47
N GLU A 1123 45.19 -34.59 -43.69
CA GLU A 1123 43.86 -34.10 -44.10
C GLU A 1123 42.77 -35.15 -43.83
N LYS A 1124 43.02 -36.40 -44.25
CA LYS A 1124 42.10 -37.51 -44.01
C LYS A 1124 41.93 -37.86 -42.52
N ALA A 1125 42.96 -37.64 -41.69
CA ALA A 1125 42.90 -37.91 -40.26
C ALA A 1125 42.03 -36.87 -39.53
N VAL A 1126 42.21 -35.58 -39.84
CA VAL A 1126 41.42 -34.48 -39.27
C VAL A 1126 39.94 -34.61 -39.69
N ALA A 1127 39.67 -34.82 -40.98
CA ALA A 1127 38.32 -35.04 -41.50
C ALA A 1127 37.62 -36.25 -40.85
N LYS A 1128 38.39 -37.30 -40.53
CA LYS A 1128 37.86 -38.47 -39.81
C LYS A 1128 37.48 -38.14 -38.36
N GLY A 1129 38.26 -37.28 -37.68
CA GLY A 1129 37.94 -36.79 -36.34
C GLY A 1129 36.67 -35.93 -36.33
N ALA A 1130 36.60 -34.95 -37.24
CA ALA A 1130 35.43 -34.09 -37.41
C ALA A 1130 34.15 -34.90 -37.66
N ALA A 1131 34.20 -35.86 -38.60
CA ALA A 1131 33.08 -36.75 -38.89
C ALA A 1131 32.68 -37.64 -37.70
N ALA A 1132 33.63 -38.03 -36.83
CA ALA A 1132 33.34 -38.79 -35.63
C ALA A 1132 32.57 -37.95 -34.59
N LEU A 1133 32.93 -36.69 -34.40
CA LEU A 1133 32.23 -35.76 -33.50
C LEU A 1133 30.80 -35.48 -33.95
N VAL A 1134 30.58 -35.22 -35.24
CA VAL A 1134 29.23 -35.02 -35.80
C VAL A 1134 28.38 -36.29 -35.61
N LYS A 1135 28.92 -37.45 -35.99
CA LYS A 1135 28.20 -38.74 -35.86
C LYS A 1135 27.86 -39.09 -34.40
N ARG A 1136 28.74 -38.73 -33.45
CA ARG A 1136 28.49 -38.92 -32.02
C ARG A 1136 27.33 -38.06 -31.55
N ALA A 1137 27.29 -36.77 -31.91
CA ALA A 1137 26.19 -35.87 -31.59
C ALA A 1137 24.85 -36.34 -32.19
N GLU A 1138 24.86 -36.79 -33.45
CA GLU A 1138 23.69 -37.38 -34.11
C GLU A 1138 23.18 -38.61 -33.35
N THR A 1139 24.08 -39.51 -32.93
CA THR A 1139 23.72 -40.73 -32.19
C THR A 1139 23.14 -40.41 -30.81
N ALA A 1140 23.62 -39.35 -30.16
CA ALA A 1140 23.10 -38.83 -28.90
C ALA A 1140 21.81 -38.02 -29.03
N GLY A 1141 21.35 -37.74 -30.27
CA GLY A 1141 20.24 -36.85 -30.53
C GLY A 1141 20.49 -35.41 -30.05
N TYR A 1142 21.76 -34.98 -30.01
CA TYR A 1142 22.19 -33.66 -29.50
C TYR A 1142 21.85 -33.41 -28.01
N ARG A 1143 21.66 -34.48 -27.24
CA ARG A 1143 21.44 -34.42 -25.79
C ARG A 1143 22.76 -34.54 -25.03
N VAL A 1144 23.05 -33.59 -24.15
CA VAL A 1144 24.37 -33.44 -23.51
C VAL A 1144 24.77 -34.68 -22.69
N ASP A 1145 23.85 -35.21 -21.87
CA ASP A 1145 24.09 -36.38 -21.01
C ASP A 1145 24.34 -37.69 -21.79
N LEU A 1146 23.85 -37.78 -23.03
CA LEU A 1146 24.11 -38.93 -23.91
C LEU A 1146 25.37 -38.73 -24.74
N PHE A 1147 25.65 -37.50 -25.15
CA PHE A 1147 26.82 -37.16 -25.93
C PHE A 1147 28.13 -37.40 -25.16
N LEU A 1148 28.13 -37.07 -23.86
CA LEU A 1148 29.26 -37.25 -22.95
C LEU A 1148 29.44 -38.70 -22.45
N LYS A 1149 28.49 -39.61 -22.73
CA LYS A 1149 28.67 -41.02 -22.34
C LYS A 1149 29.70 -41.70 -23.25
N PRO A 1150 30.68 -42.43 -22.69
CA PRO A 1150 31.75 -43.08 -23.44
C PRO A 1150 31.25 -44.14 -24.41
#